data_AF-A0AAN0J989-F1
#
_entry.id   AF-A0AAN0J989-F1
#
_cell.length_a   1.000
_cell.length_b   1.000
_cell.length_c   1.000
_cell.angle_alpha   90.00
_cell.angle_beta   90.00
_cell.angle_gamma   90.00
#
_symmetry.space_group_name_H-M   'P 1'
#
loop_
_entity.id
_entity.type
_entity.pdbx_description
1 polymer ?
#
loop_
_entity_poly.entity_id
_entity_poly.type
_entity_poly.pdbx_seq_one_letter_code
_entity_poly.pdbx_strand_id
1 'polypeptide(L)'
;MIIVLEEYLLKAKEEEKSKGEGPPHPAISGFWYGKFLQKVFAEGGVAKMEGIGTLNLLGVPINVHVQDGKAQLAKCHTSLSPNVYRLIMQSLPIKCCHDDDYLDDHLTLDWSFVKRFDLSADYSCLVSQLGVLAAGVHQKCFKTNKELLLETWKPFLNWTHHPEIFIDCFNLLFSGCNDGPHLSLIVIAAAIERSLGDVYLQVSNASNCPRHMKDLLATKELSQLLGAEPVVCLKCLIGPPGGLNLRNVVWHGFAAQDEIPIEYVTLLLVLVVSLGKIIQNKLDASSLIHRPFVSFQNHETIINNVLPTEYSSSDIEEVVSIFEDSYFILPSILPILKSAVNLYKNRRYGHCLCLLLPALEHSLRRLYACCNGCHERILTAESATLYTTFDEILSPVLNDGITPNALADEIGISNMEMLMDILMYPEGPKLRDRISHGEVDLFTMSHALAGHVLSMCLSCSLLYCVNYHIKKDSIIDKVSSNGMKYVSLYHPSSLLHREMVSLVEELEKWKEIETFNLTEEDNDDGLPILCTTLHSNYPTALLQLMDSFPYFHTSDSCSNLLAISTSLSCFHGNSALLSLIEEVWGIPHNTLYSSRQKMETIGLLRRIINNLLNTVKQVADAARLRYNLYRRKELRSRQRNNFDRLLSSVGNYWSFIGVVFVLVCFSVAWSHDQSHDLSKMIKFLKKVLSFCENFSSQTSSAKNRWEESDKICSDCIEFIITSLSKIN
;
A
#
# COMPACT_ATOMS: atom_id res chain seq x y z
N MET A 1 -30.72 25.16 1.37
CA MET A 1 -29.28 24.78 1.40
C MET A 1 -28.45 25.66 0.47
N ILE A 2 -28.74 25.74 -0.84
CA ILE A 2 -27.97 26.56 -1.81
C ILE A 2 -27.92 28.06 -1.45
N ILE A 3 -29.04 28.67 -1.06
CA ILE A 3 -29.11 30.12 -0.73
C ILE A 3 -28.32 30.48 0.55
N VAL A 4 -28.25 29.58 1.53
CA VAL A 4 -27.53 29.79 2.81
C VAL A 4 -26.01 29.61 2.60
N LEU A 5 -25.61 28.74 1.67
CA LEU A 5 -24.22 28.56 1.26
C LEU A 5 -23.68 29.81 0.54
N GLU A 6 -24.49 30.42 -0.33
CA GLU A 6 -24.12 31.64 -1.06
C GLU A 6 -23.98 32.86 -0.14
N GLU A 7 -24.87 33.04 0.85
CA GLU A 7 -24.75 34.15 1.83
C GLU A 7 -23.53 34.01 2.76
N TYR A 8 -23.15 32.79 3.15
CA TYR A 8 -21.99 32.56 4.02
C TYR A 8 -20.67 32.71 3.27
N LEU A 9 -20.59 32.24 2.01
CA LEU A 9 -19.43 32.46 1.14
C LEU A 9 -19.27 33.94 0.76
N LEU A 10 -20.37 34.70 0.63
CA LEU A 10 -20.31 36.15 0.44
C LEU A 10 -19.72 36.87 1.67
N LYS A 11 -20.17 36.52 2.88
CA LYS A 11 -19.65 37.11 4.13
C LYS A 11 -18.19 36.75 4.39
N ALA A 12 -17.77 35.52 4.10
CA ALA A 12 -16.37 35.12 4.21
C ALA A 12 -15.47 35.89 3.21
N LYS A 13 -15.95 36.11 1.97
CA LYS A 13 -15.27 36.95 0.98
C LYS A 13 -15.25 38.45 1.33
N GLU A 14 -16.27 38.94 2.04
CA GLU A 14 -16.31 40.33 2.54
C GLU A 14 -15.38 40.54 3.74
N GLU A 15 -15.24 39.55 4.63
CA GLU A 15 -14.27 39.58 5.73
C GLU A 15 -12.82 39.45 5.24
N GLU A 16 -12.55 38.66 4.20
CA GLU A 16 -11.24 38.60 3.52
C GLU A 16 -10.86 39.91 2.82
N LYS A 17 -11.82 40.61 2.20
CA LYS A 17 -11.58 41.94 1.61
C LYS A 17 -11.29 43.03 2.65
N SER A 18 -11.69 42.84 3.91
CA SER A 18 -11.50 43.81 4.98
C SER A 18 -10.11 43.75 5.64
N LYS A 19 -9.35 42.67 5.41
CA LYS A 19 -7.98 42.48 5.91
C LYS A 19 -7.03 42.48 4.72
N GLY A 20 -6.57 43.68 4.34
CA GLY A 20 -5.71 43.92 3.17
C GLY A 20 -4.29 43.34 3.29
N GLU A 21 -4.15 42.02 3.45
CA GLU A 21 -2.88 41.30 3.40
C GLU A 21 -2.95 40.17 2.37
N GLY A 22 -1.79 39.82 1.79
CA GLY A 22 -1.64 38.98 0.59
C GLY A 22 -2.14 37.52 0.72
N PRO A 23 -1.83 36.65 -0.27
CA PRO A 23 -2.44 35.32 -0.36
C PRO A 23 -2.20 34.50 0.93
N PRO A 24 -3.20 33.74 1.42
CA PRO A 24 -3.17 33.18 2.76
C PRO A 24 -2.16 32.03 2.90
N HIS A 25 -1.56 31.95 4.09
CA HIS A 25 -0.71 30.84 4.52
C HIS A 25 -1.57 29.56 4.70
N PRO A 26 -1.15 28.36 4.23
CA PRO A 26 -1.97 27.14 4.20
C PRO A 26 -2.57 26.74 5.56
N ALA A 27 -1.85 27.01 6.66
CA ALA A 27 -2.26 26.71 8.03
C ALA A 27 -3.55 27.43 8.50
N ILE A 28 -3.94 28.53 7.86
CA ILE A 28 -5.16 29.26 8.24
C ILE A 28 -6.39 28.60 7.61
N SER A 29 -6.27 27.94 6.46
CA SER A 29 -7.39 27.28 5.78
C SER A 29 -7.92 26.05 6.55
N GLY A 30 -7.04 25.16 7.04
CA GLY A 30 -7.41 24.02 7.89
C GLY A 30 -8.01 24.43 9.24
N PHE A 31 -7.64 25.60 9.76
CA PHE A 31 -8.24 26.15 10.99
C PHE A 31 -9.73 26.54 10.79
N TRP A 32 -10.11 26.99 9.59
CA TRP A 32 -11.50 27.32 9.26
C TRP A 32 -12.32 26.07 8.88
N TYR A 33 -11.72 25.05 8.25
CA TYR A 33 -12.39 23.79 7.91
C TYR A 33 -12.55 22.84 9.10
N GLY A 34 -11.56 22.78 10.01
CA GLY A 34 -11.71 22.15 11.31
C GLY A 34 -12.81 22.82 12.14
N LYS A 35 -12.95 24.15 12.04
CA LYS A 35 -14.12 24.88 12.57
C LYS A 35 -15.41 24.58 11.81
N PHE A 36 -15.39 24.32 10.50
CA PHE A 36 -16.57 23.94 9.72
C PHE A 36 -17.07 22.55 10.10
N LEU A 37 -16.20 21.54 10.20
CA LEU A 37 -16.53 20.25 10.78
C LEU A 37 -17.01 20.46 12.22
N GLN A 38 -16.27 21.17 13.08
CA GLN A 38 -16.75 21.51 14.43
C GLN A 38 -18.09 22.24 14.45
N LYS A 39 -18.46 23.05 13.45
CA LYS A 39 -19.69 23.87 13.46
C LYS A 39 -20.87 23.13 12.84
N VAL A 40 -20.64 22.37 11.77
CA VAL A 40 -21.60 21.39 11.24
C VAL A 40 -21.92 20.34 12.31
N PHE A 41 -20.91 19.93 13.07
CA PHE A 41 -21.05 18.99 14.16
C PHE A 41 -21.61 19.66 15.44
N ALA A 42 -21.11 20.82 15.90
CA ALA A 42 -21.58 21.46 17.13
C ALA A 42 -22.89 22.28 17.00
N GLU A 43 -23.28 22.72 15.81
CA GLU A 43 -24.54 23.50 15.60
C GLU A 43 -25.66 22.67 14.96
N GLY A 44 -25.42 21.39 14.64
CA GLY A 44 -26.45 20.46 14.17
C GLY A 44 -27.40 21.05 13.12
N GLY A 45 -26.90 21.78 12.12
CA GLY A 45 -27.73 22.28 11.01
C GLY A 45 -29.03 22.99 11.40
N VAL A 46 -29.09 23.75 12.49
CA VAL A 46 -30.28 24.57 12.82
C VAL A 46 -30.00 26.04 12.52
N ALA A 47 -30.40 26.50 11.34
CA ALA A 47 -30.93 27.85 11.24
C ALA A 47 -32.16 27.89 12.17
N LYS A 48 -32.16 28.78 13.18
CA LYS A 48 -33.29 29.00 14.08
C LYS A 48 -34.62 29.01 13.31
N MET A 49 -35.37 27.93 13.40
CA MET A 49 -36.82 27.95 13.25
C MET A 49 -37.38 27.49 14.59
N GLU A 50 -38.05 28.41 15.29
CA GLU A 50 -38.80 28.08 16.48
C GLU A 50 -39.94 27.11 16.12
N GLY A 51 -39.89 25.90 16.67
CA GLY A 51 -40.92 24.88 16.51
C GLY A 51 -40.34 23.47 16.48
N ILE A 52 -40.94 22.54 17.24
CA ILE A 52 -40.64 21.11 17.18
C ILE A 52 -40.95 20.62 15.76
N GLY A 53 -39.93 20.25 14.98
CA GLY A 53 -40.08 19.81 13.60
C GLY A 53 -39.15 18.65 13.28
N THR A 54 -39.72 17.57 12.75
CA THR A 54 -39.01 16.41 12.19
C THR A 54 -38.33 16.83 10.88
N LEU A 55 -37.00 16.70 10.79
CA LEU A 55 -36.27 16.93 9.54
C LEU A 55 -36.19 15.61 8.76
N ASN A 56 -36.75 15.62 7.55
CA ASN A 56 -36.80 14.47 6.64
C ASN A 56 -35.73 14.68 5.56
N LEU A 57 -34.51 14.23 5.82
CA LEU A 57 -33.49 14.07 4.78
C LEU A 57 -33.67 12.68 4.18
N LEU A 58 -34.15 12.63 2.92
CA LEU A 58 -34.24 11.39 2.13
C LEU A 58 -35.07 10.24 2.76
N GLY A 59 -36.08 10.57 3.58
CA GLY A 59 -37.03 9.58 4.12
C GLY A 59 -36.56 8.84 5.39
N VAL A 60 -35.53 9.32 6.07
CA VAL A 60 -35.14 8.86 7.41
C VAL A 60 -35.52 9.94 8.43
N PRO A 61 -36.39 9.65 9.42
CA PRO A 61 -36.78 10.63 10.43
C PRO A 61 -35.62 10.93 11.37
N ILE A 62 -35.14 12.17 11.37
CA ILE A 62 -34.16 12.68 12.33
C ILE A 62 -34.95 13.32 13.49
N ASN A 63 -34.87 12.72 14.69
CA ASN A 63 -35.39 13.33 15.91
C ASN A 63 -34.30 14.18 16.56
N VAL A 64 -34.56 15.48 16.72
CA VAL A 64 -33.67 16.42 17.42
C VAL A 64 -34.23 16.66 18.82
N HIS A 65 -33.50 16.22 19.86
CA HIS A 65 -33.79 16.57 21.24
C HIS A 65 -32.74 17.56 21.76
N VAL A 66 -33.20 18.74 22.18
CA VAL A 66 -32.38 19.74 22.86
C VAL A 66 -32.67 19.65 24.36
N GLN A 67 -31.69 19.22 25.16
CA GLN A 67 -31.69 19.41 26.62
C GLN A 67 -30.41 20.16 27.02
N ASP A 68 -30.56 21.18 27.86
CA ASP A 68 -29.48 21.91 28.55
C ASP A 68 -28.42 22.63 27.69
N GLY A 69 -28.82 23.26 26.58
CA GLY A 69 -27.97 24.23 25.87
C GLY A 69 -26.69 23.64 25.25
N LYS A 70 -26.50 22.33 25.30
CA LYS A 70 -25.52 21.57 24.53
C LYS A 70 -26.26 20.94 23.36
N ALA A 71 -25.92 21.35 22.13
CA ALA A 71 -26.37 20.63 20.95
C ALA A 71 -25.74 19.23 20.97
N GLN A 72 -26.53 18.21 21.35
CA GLN A 72 -26.16 16.83 21.07
C GLN A 72 -26.46 16.59 19.60
N LEU A 73 -25.41 16.30 18.83
CA LEU A 73 -25.53 15.78 17.48
C LEU A 73 -26.52 14.63 17.42
N ALA A 74 -27.52 14.76 16.56
CA ALA A 74 -28.26 13.60 16.09
C ALA A 74 -27.26 12.67 15.40
N LYS A 75 -26.91 11.60 16.10
CA LYS A 75 -25.96 10.56 15.71
C LYS A 75 -26.31 10.02 14.32
N CYS A 76 -25.44 10.21 13.33
CA CYS A 76 -25.47 9.34 12.16
C CYS A 76 -24.95 7.97 12.62
N HIS A 77 -25.87 7.09 13.00
CA HIS A 77 -25.56 5.80 13.62
C HIS A 77 -24.97 4.77 12.65
N THR A 78 -25.13 4.99 11.34
CA THR A 78 -24.80 4.03 10.29
C THR A 78 -24.20 4.74 9.06
N SER A 79 -23.32 4.05 8.34
CA SER A 79 -22.87 4.45 6.99
C SER A 79 -23.40 3.53 5.90
N LEU A 80 -24.33 2.63 6.25
CA LEU A 80 -25.07 1.81 5.31
C LEU A 80 -26.20 2.63 4.70
N SER A 81 -26.46 2.44 3.40
CA SER A 81 -27.66 3.01 2.78
C SER A 81 -28.90 2.41 3.45
N PRO A 82 -30.05 3.10 3.48
CA PRO A 82 -31.27 2.57 4.09
C PRO A 82 -31.68 1.20 3.52
N ASN A 83 -31.45 0.96 2.23
CA ASN A 83 -31.77 -0.32 1.59
C ASN A 83 -30.82 -1.43 2.05
N VAL A 84 -29.51 -1.17 2.10
CA VAL A 84 -28.53 -2.17 2.58
C VAL A 84 -28.71 -2.45 4.07
N TYR A 85 -28.93 -1.41 4.88
CA TYR A 85 -29.23 -1.57 6.30
C TYR A 85 -30.45 -2.47 6.52
N ARG A 86 -31.56 -2.23 5.79
CA ARG A 86 -32.75 -3.09 5.88
C ARG A 86 -32.47 -4.50 5.39
N LEU A 87 -31.76 -4.67 4.27
CA LEU A 87 -31.42 -5.99 3.73
C LEU A 87 -30.54 -6.81 4.67
N ILE A 88 -29.68 -6.19 5.47
CA ILE A 88 -28.83 -6.89 6.45
C ILE A 88 -29.60 -7.12 7.76
N MET A 89 -30.27 -6.10 8.29
CA MET A 89 -30.81 -6.15 9.65
C MET A 89 -32.25 -6.67 9.74
N GLN A 90 -33.07 -6.53 8.68
CA GLN A 90 -34.50 -6.86 8.70
C GLN A 90 -34.86 -8.14 7.94
N SER A 91 -33.89 -8.72 7.24
CA SER A 91 -33.99 -10.01 6.54
C SER A 91 -33.97 -11.22 7.49
N LEU A 92 -33.46 -11.05 8.71
CA LEU A 92 -33.44 -12.09 9.73
C LEU A 92 -34.83 -12.21 10.37
N PRO A 93 -35.41 -13.42 10.44
CA PRO A 93 -36.75 -13.59 10.98
C PRO A 93 -36.77 -13.45 12.50
N ILE A 94 -37.90 -12.96 13.03
CA ILE A 94 -38.16 -12.90 14.48
C ILE A 94 -38.32 -14.31 15.09
N LYS A 95 -38.64 -15.33 14.28
CA LYS A 95 -38.77 -16.73 14.69
C LYS A 95 -37.96 -17.64 13.77
N CYS A 96 -37.21 -18.57 14.36
CA CYS A 96 -36.40 -19.56 13.64
C CYS A 96 -37.26 -20.54 12.84
N CYS A 97 -36.66 -21.14 11.81
CA CYS A 97 -37.27 -22.24 11.05
C CYS A 97 -37.65 -23.39 12.00
N HIS A 98 -38.87 -23.92 11.88
CA HIS A 98 -39.36 -25.03 12.70
C HIS A 98 -38.91 -26.41 12.18
N ASP A 99 -38.46 -26.49 10.93
CA ASP A 99 -37.98 -27.72 10.32
C ASP A 99 -36.49 -27.88 10.63
N ASP A 100 -36.08 -28.98 11.28
CA ASP A 100 -34.67 -29.28 11.64
C ASP A 100 -33.83 -29.79 10.43
N ASP A 101 -34.40 -29.78 9.22
CA ASP A 101 -33.87 -30.46 8.03
C ASP A 101 -32.84 -29.65 7.21
N TYR A 102 -32.27 -28.56 7.76
CA TYR A 102 -31.35 -27.68 7.02
C TYR A 102 -29.86 -28.03 7.22
N LEU A 103 -29.53 -28.86 8.20
CA LEU A 103 -28.19 -29.43 8.40
C LEU A 103 -28.26 -30.96 8.33
N ASP A 104 -27.21 -31.58 7.79
CA ASP A 104 -27.06 -33.03 7.79
C ASP A 104 -26.36 -33.56 9.07
N ASP A 105 -26.13 -34.87 9.12
CA ASP A 105 -25.49 -35.55 10.26
C ASP A 105 -24.07 -35.06 10.57
N HIS A 106 -23.41 -34.39 9.61
CA HIS A 106 -22.10 -33.79 9.78
C HIS A 106 -22.17 -32.31 10.16
N LEU A 107 -23.37 -31.79 10.46
CA LEU A 107 -23.62 -30.38 10.76
C LEU A 107 -23.12 -29.47 9.63
N THR A 108 -23.22 -29.96 8.39
CA THR A 108 -23.02 -29.20 7.15
C THR A 108 -24.37 -28.93 6.49
N LEU A 109 -24.45 -27.94 5.59
CA LEU A 109 -25.70 -27.61 4.92
C LEU A 109 -26.25 -28.79 4.11
N ASP A 110 -27.53 -29.11 4.32
CA ASP A 110 -28.23 -30.00 3.42
C ASP A 110 -28.63 -29.23 2.15
N TRP A 111 -27.91 -29.48 1.06
CA TRP A 111 -28.18 -28.88 -0.24
C TRP A 111 -29.55 -29.27 -0.81
N SER A 112 -30.18 -30.36 -0.33
CA SER A 112 -31.55 -30.73 -0.69
C SER A 112 -32.58 -29.73 -0.17
N PHE A 113 -32.32 -29.14 1.00
CA PHE A 113 -33.12 -28.05 1.57
C PHE A 113 -32.95 -26.76 0.78
N VAL A 114 -31.69 -26.39 0.45
CA VAL A 114 -31.39 -25.17 -0.32
C VAL A 114 -31.98 -25.22 -1.74
N LYS A 115 -32.10 -26.41 -2.34
CA LYS A 115 -32.81 -26.61 -3.62
C LYS A 115 -34.28 -26.19 -3.61
N ARG A 116 -34.90 -26.08 -2.44
CA ARG A 116 -36.28 -25.59 -2.29
C ARG A 116 -36.38 -24.08 -2.51
N PHE A 117 -35.25 -23.36 -2.49
CA PHE A 117 -35.20 -21.93 -2.77
C PHE A 117 -35.43 -21.68 -4.25
N ASP A 118 -36.15 -20.61 -4.56
CA ASP A 118 -36.28 -20.15 -5.94
C ASP A 118 -34.98 -19.43 -6.34
N LEU A 119 -34.01 -20.21 -6.83
CA LEU A 119 -32.72 -19.69 -7.30
C LEU A 119 -32.83 -18.75 -8.51
N SER A 120 -34.02 -18.67 -9.14
CA SER A 120 -34.31 -17.72 -10.23
C SER A 120 -34.93 -16.42 -9.74
N ALA A 121 -35.28 -16.32 -8.45
CA ALA A 121 -35.83 -15.12 -7.84
C ALA A 121 -34.80 -13.98 -7.79
N ASP A 122 -35.30 -12.77 -7.54
CA ASP A 122 -34.43 -11.65 -7.27
C ASP A 122 -33.61 -11.85 -5.98
N TYR A 123 -32.51 -11.09 -5.86
CA TYR A 123 -31.64 -11.20 -4.71
C TYR A 123 -32.34 -10.83 -3.39
N SER A 124 -33.34 -9.94 -3.40
CA SER A 124 -34.06 -9.56 -2.17
C SER A 124 -34.83 -10.75 -1.59
N CYS A 125 -35.50 -11.53 -2.44
CA CYS A 125 -36.20 -12.74 -2.04
C CYS A 125 -35.22 -13.81 -1.54
N LEU A 126 -34.12 -14.04 -2.26
CA LEU A 126 -33.07 -14.99 -1.87
C LEU A 126 -32.42 -14.62 -0.53
N VAL A 127 -32.14 -13.33 -0.30
CA VAL A 127 -31.59 -12.82 0.96
C VAL A 127 -32.55 -13.08 2.13
N SER A 128 -33.85 -12.91 1.94
CA SER A 128 -34.85 -13.22 2.98
C SER A 128 -34.89 -14.72 3.30
N GLN A 129 -34.86 -15.59 2.28
CA GLN A 129 -34.81 -17.05 2.47
C GLN A 129 -33.52 -17.48 3.18
N LEU A 130 -32.38 -16.88 2.80
CA LEU A 130 -31.10 -17.10 3.47
C LEU A 130 -31.06 -16.55 4.90
N GLY A 131 -31.78 -15.47 5.21
CA GLY A 131 -31.92 -14.97 6.57
C GLY A 131 -32.58 -16.00 7.49
N VAL A 132 -33.62 -16.69 7.01
CA VAL A 132 -34.27 -17.78 7.75
C VAL A 132 -33.32 -18.95 7.98
N LEU A 133 -32.58 -19.35 6.94
CA LEU A 133 -31.56 -20.39 7.05
C LEU A 133 -30.45 -20.00 8.04
N ALA A 134 -29.94 -18.77 7.96
CA ALA A 134 -28.89 -18.26 8.83
C ALA A 134 -29.29 -18.30 10.31
N ALA A 135 -30.51 -17.87 10.62
CA ALA A 135 -31.04 -17.91 11.99
C ALA A 135 -31.17 -19.35 12.53
N GLY A 136 -31.70 -20.27 11.71
CA GLY A 136 -31.82 -21.69 12.09
C GLY A 136 -30.46 -22.35 12.32
N VAL A 137 -29.54 -22.18 11.36
CA VAL A 137 -28.15 -22.68 11.45
C VAL A 137 -27.46 -22.17 12.69
N HIS A 138 -27.51 -20.86 12.95
CA HIS A 138 -26.90 -20.27 14.13
C HIS A 138 -27.48 -20.84 15.42
N GLN A 139 -28.81 -20.93 15.53
CA GLN A 139 -29.47 -21.49 16.70
C GLN A 139 -29.06 -22.95 16.95
N LYS A 140 -28.96 -23.78 15.90
CA LYS A 140 -28.53 -25.17 16.01
C LYS A 140 -27.08 -25.26 16.46
N CYS A 141 -26.17 -24.56 15.78
CA CYS A 141 -24.75 -24.54 16.14
C CYS A 141 -24.52 -24.05 17.58
N PHE A 142 -25.26 -23.03 18.03
CA PHE A 142 -25.14 -22.49 19.38
C PHE A 142 -25.63 -23.47 20.47
N LYS A 143 -26.64 -24.29 20.16
CA LYS A 143 -27.14 -25.35 21.07
C LYS A 143 -26.23 -26.58 21.10
N THR A 144 -25.48 -26.83 20.03
CA THR A 144 -24.53 -27.94 19.96
C THR A 144 -23.31 -27.66 20.84
N ASN A 145 -22.75 -28.71 21.45
CA ASN A 145 -21.48 -28.62 22.17
C ASN A 145 -20.36 -28.12 21.22
N LYS A 146 -19.63 -27.08 21.63
CA LYS A 146 -18.61 -26.41 20.81
C LYS A 146 -17.45 -27.32 20.41
N GLU A 147 -17.01 -28.19 21.32
CA GLU A 147 -15.91 -29.13 21.07
C GLU A 147 -16.34 -30.17 20.03
N LEU A 148 -17.52 -30.76 20.22
CA LEU A 148 -18.11 -31.71 19.26
C LEU A 148 -18.30 -31.07 17.88
N LEU A 149 -18.83 -29.85 17.84
CA LEU A 149 -19.04 -29.11 16.59
C LEU A 149 -17.72 -28.91 15.84
N LEU A 150 -16.69 -28.46 16.56
CA LEU A 150 -15.37 -28.22 15.99
C LEU A 150 -14.68 -29.51 15.54
N GLU A 151 -14.76 -30.59 16.31
CA GLU A 151 -14.24 -31.91 15.92
C GLU A 151 -14.91 -32.44 14.66
N THR A 152 -16.22 -32.22 14.52
CA THR A 152 -16.98 -32.60 13.32
C THR A 152 -16.55 -31.80 12.09
N TRP A 153 -16.26 -30.51 12.25
CA TRP A 153 -15.93 -29.62 11.13
C TRP A 153 -14.47 -29.66 10.68
N LYS A 154 -13.52 -29.90 11.60
CA LYS A 154 -12.07 -29.93 11.31
C LYS A 154 -11.69 -30.72 10.06
N PRO A 155 -12.17 -31.96 9.84
CA PRO A 155 -11.83 -32.74 8.64
C PRO A 155 -12.15 -32.02 7.34
N PHE A 156 -13.23 -31.22 7.31
CA PHE A 156 -13.70 -30.53 6.11
C PHE A 156 -13.04 -29.17 5.87
N LEU A 157 -12.06 -28.76 6.67
CA LEU A 157 -11.34 -27.49 6.47
C LEU A 157 -10.01 -27.64 5.71
N ASN A 158 -9.54 -28.88 5.48
CA ASN A 158 -8.23 -29.15 4.88
C ASN A 158 -8.04 -28.57 3.47
N TRP A 159 -9.12 -28.33 2.73
CA TRP A 159 -9.06 -27.73 1.39
C TRP A 159 -8.59 -26.26 1.38
N THR A 160 -8.57 -25.61 2.54
CA THR A 160 -8.25 -24.18 2.68
C THR A 160 -6.76 -23.88 2.89
N HIS A 161 -5.92 -24.92 2.95
CA HIS A 161 -4.50 -24.87 3.37
C HIS A 161 -4.27 -24.46 4.84
N HIS A 162 -5.03 -23.49 5.35
CA HIS A 162 -4.90 -22.89 6.68
C HIS A 162 -6.20 -23.00 7.49
N PRO A 163 -6.58 -24.23 7.92
CA PRO A 163 -7.80 -24.45 8.70
C PRO A 163 -7.81 -23.64 10.02
N GLU A 164 -6.64 -23.37 10.59
CA GLU A 164 -6.43 -22.53 11.77
C GLU A 164 -7.11 -21.15 11.69
N ILE A 165 -7.20 -20.52 10.50
CA ILE A 165 -7.90 -19.25 10.33
C ILE A 165 -9.38 -19.39 10.68
N PHE A 166 -10.03 -20.43 10.16
CA PHE A 166 -11.46 -20.67 10.37
C PHE A 166 -11.75 -21.16 11.78
N ILE A 167 -10.83 -21.94 12.37
CA ILE A 167 -10.91 -22.38 13.77
C ILE A 167 -10.79 -21.18 14.72
N ASP A 168 -9.90 -20.23 14.43
CA ASP A 168 -9.79 -19.00 15.22
C ASP A 168 -11.06 -18.16 15.13
N CYS A 169 -11.63 -17.99 13.92
CA CYS A 169 -12.92 -17.32 13.73
C CYS A 169 -14.07 -18.04 14.45
N PHE A 170 -14.10 -19.37 14.43
CA PHE A 170 -15.04 -20.17 15.22
C PHE A 170 -14.94 -19.80 16.71
N ASN A 171 -13.73 -19.84 17.26
CA ASN A 171 -13.50 -19.53 18.67
C ASN A 171 -13.93 -18.10 19.01
N LEU A 172 -13.63 -17.13 18.14
CA LEU A 172 -14.05 -15.73 18.28
C LEU A 172 -15.58 -15.60 18.35
N LEU A 173 -16.30 -16.17 17.39
CA LEU A 173 -17.77 -16.12 17.33
C LEU A 173 -18.41 -16.73 18.57
N PHE A 174 -17.94 -17.90 19.00
CA PHE A 174 -18.54 -18.62 20.11
C PHE A 174 -17.97 -18.23 21.48
N SER A 175 -16.96 -17.36 21.56
CA SER A 175 -16.44 -16.85 22.85
C SER A 175 -17.36 -15.85 23.54
N GLY A 176 -18.32 -15.26 22.81
CA GLY A 176 -19.17 -14.17 23.29
C GLY A 176 -18.48 -12.80 23.23
N CYS A 177 -17.34 -12.68 22.55
CA CYS A 177 -16.68 -11.40 22.35
C CYS A 177 -17.47 -10.53 21.36
N ASN A 178 -17.72 -9.26 21.73
CA ASN A 178 -18.55 -8.35 20.94
C ASN A 178 -17.97 -8.06 19.54
N ASP A 179 -16.66 -8.15 19.34
CA ASP A 179 -15.99 -7.91 18.05
C ASP A 179 -15.87 -9.17 17.19
N GLY A 180 -16.20 -10.33 17.75
CA GLY A 180 -16.11 -11.63 17.11
C GLY A 180 -16.80 -11.67 15.74
N PRO A 181 -18.07 -11.25 15.60
CA PRO A 181 -18.78 -11.28 14.33
C PRO A 181 -18.12 -10.43 13.24
N HIS A 182 -17.81 -9.17 13.55
CA HIS A 182 -17.26 -8.22 12.58
C HIS A 182 -15.87 -8.66 12.10
N LEU A 183 -14.97 -9.00 13.02
CA LEU A 183 -13.63 -9.48 12.68
C LEU A 183 -13.67 -10.81 11.93
N SER A 184 -14.49 -11.77 12.38
CA SER A 184 -14.60 -13.08 11.72
C SER A 184 -15.14 -12.94 10.30
N LEU A 185 -16.10 -12.04 10.05
CA LEU A 185 -16.60 -11.80 8.70
C LEU A 185 -15.51 -11.26 7.77
N ILE A 186 -14.71 -10.28 8.22
CA ILE A 186 -13.58 -9.72 7.46
C ILE A 186 -12.59 -10.83 7.10
N VAL A 187 -12.18 -11.63 8.09
CA VAL A 187 -11.17 -12.68 7.94
C VAL A 187 -11.69 -13.84 7.07
N ILE A 188 -12.88 -14.36 7.35
CA ILE A 188 -13.48 -15.46 6.58
C ILE A 188 -13.67 -15.06 5.13
N ALA A 189 -14.15 -13.84 4.84
CA ALA A 189 -14.38 -13.37 3.48
C ALA A 189 -13.10 -13.32 2.63
N ALA A 190 -11.97 -12.89 3.22
CA ALA A 190 -10.68 -12.90 2.53
C ALA A 190 -10.13 -14.34 2.37
N ALA A 191 -10.21 -15.15 3.42
CA ALA A 191 -9.68 -16.53 3.41
C ALA A 191 -10.43 -17.44 2.43
N ILE A 192 -11.75 -17.31 2.33
CA ILE A 192 -12.56 -18.10 1.38
C ILE A 192 -12.27 -17.70 -0.08
N GLU A 193 -12.06 -16.41 -0.36
CA GLU A 193 -11.71 -15.94 -1.71
C GLU A 193 -10.39 -16.56 -2.17
N ARG A 194 -9.38 -16.58 -1.29
CA ARG A 194 -8.10 -17.24 -1.57
C ARG A 194 -8.27 -18.75 -1.78
N SER A 195 -8.96 -19.41 -0.86
CA SER A 195 -9.12 -20.86 -0.91
C SER A 195 -9.86 -21.31 -2.17
N LEU A 196 -10.92 -20.60 -2.58
CA LEU A 196 -11.63 -20.88 -3.82
C LEU A 196 -10.78 -20.61 -5.07
N GLY A 197 -9.89 -19.62 -5.01
CA GLY A 197 -8.95 -19.35 -6.10
C GLY A 197 -7.95 -20.47 -6.32
N ASP A 198 -7.49 -21.13 -5.24
CA ASP A 198 -6.62 -22.30 -5.32
C ASP A 198 -7.36 -23.49 -5.95
N VAL A 199 -8.60 -23.72 -5.53
CA VAL A 199 -9.48 -24.74 -6.13
C VAL A 199 -9.73 -24.46 -7.62
N TYR A 200 -9.98 -23.20 -7.99
CA TYR A 200 -10.16 -22.81 -9.39
C TYR A 200 -8.90 -23.10 -10.23
N LEU A 201 -7.71 -22.74 -9.76
CA LEU A 201 -6.47 -22.99 -10.48
C LEU A 201 -6.25 -24.49 -10.73
N GLN A 202 -6.56 -25.32 -9.74
CA GLN A 202 -6.49 -26.77 -9.88
C GLN A 202 -7.44 -27.31 -10.95
N VAL A 203 -8.70 -26.87 -10.95
CA VAL A 203 -9.73 -27.43 -11.86
C VAL A 203 -9.61 -26.87 -13.28
N SER A 204 -9.21 -25.60 -13.41
CA SER A 204 -9.10 -24.93 -14.72
C SER A 204 -7.78 -25.22 -15.44
N ASN A 205 -6.73 -25.65 -14.72
CA ASN A 205 -5.34 -25.63 -15.19
C ASN A 205 -4.91 -24.27 -15.79
N ALA A 206 -5.56 -23.18 -15.36
CA ALA A 206 -5.23 -21.84 -15.82
C ALA A 206 -3.92 -21.36 -15.20
N SER A 207 -3.21 -20.48 -15.92
CA SER A 207 -2.00 -19.86 -15.38
C SER A 207 -2.29 -18.77 -14.35
N ASN A 208 -3.50 -18.20 -14.34
CA ASN A 208 -3.87 -17.06 -13.50
C ASN A 208 -5.29 -17.23 -12.94
N CYS A 209 -5.47 -16.81 -11.68
CA CYS A 209 -6.76 -16.77 -11.00
C CYS A 209 -7.47 -15.43 -11.28
N PRO A 210 -8.81 -15.41 -11.47
CA PRO A 210 -9.59 -14.18 -11.42
C PRO A 210 -9.27 -13.37 -10.16
N ARG A 211 -9.15 -12.05 -10.31
CA ARG A 211 -8.71 -11.15 -9.23
C ARG A 211 -9.79 -10.86 -8.19
N HIS A 212 -11.06 -10.90 -8.59
CA HIS A 212 -12.18 -10.55 -7.72
C HIS A 212 -13.08 -11.74 -7.47
N MET A 213 -13.58 -11.86 -6.24
CA MET A 213 -14.51 -12.92 -5.85
C MET A 213 -15.73 -13.04 -6.77
N LYS A 214 -16.30 -11.91 -7.22
CA LYS A 214 -17.44 -11.91 -8.16
C LYS A 214 -17.11 -12.66 -9.46
N ASP A 215 -15.93 -12.41 -10.01
CA ASP A 215 -15.48 -13.01 -11.27
C ASP A 215 -15.14 -14.49 -11.05
N LEU A 216 -14.52 -14.80 -9.92
CA LEU A 216 -14.23 -16.18 -9.50
C LEU A 216 -15.53 -17.01 -9.39
N LEU A 217 -16.56 -16.49 -8.72
CA LEU A 217 -17.87 -17.15 -8.60
C LEU A 217 -18.68 -17.16 -9.90
N ALA A 218 -18.26 -16.44 -10.93
CA ALA A 218 -18.87 -16.47 -12.26
C ALA A 218 -18.25 -17.54 -13.18
N THR A 219 -17.15 -18.17 -12.77
CA THR A 219 -16.47 -19.22 -13.54
C THR A 219 -17.34 -20.47 -13.70
N LYS A 220 -17.23 -21.12 -14.86
CA LYS A 220 -17.97 -22.36 -15.15
C LYS A 220 -17.37 -23.53 -14.38
N GLU A 221 -16.06 -23.50 -14.19
CA GLU A 221 -15.23 -24.50 -13.53
C GLU A 221 -15.67 -24.68 -12.08
N LEU A 222 -15.76 -23.59 -11.31
CA LEU A 222 -16.27 -23.66 -9.93
C LEU A 222 -17.75 -24.01 -9.89
N SER A 223 -18.57 -23.51 -10.83
CA SER A 223 -20.00 -23.84 -10.88
C SER A 223 -20.24 -25.33 -11.13
N GLN A 224 -19.43 -25.97 -11.99
CA GLN A 224 -19.50 -27.40 -12.27
C GLN A 224 -19.00 -28.24 -11.08
N LEU A 225 -17.95 -27.77 -10.38
CA LEU A 225 -17.42 -28.45 -9.20
C LEU A 225 -18.37 -28.36 -8.01
N LEU A 226 -18.82 -27.15 -7.65
CA LEU A 226 -19.57 -26.91 -6.42
C LEU A 226 -21.06 -27.19 -6.59
N GLY A 227 -21.63 -26.93 -7.77
CA GLY A 227 -23.07 -26.94 -8.01
C GLY A 227 -23.68 -25.54 -7.90
N ALA A 228 -24.96 -25.42 -8.28
CA ALA A 228 -25.64 -24.13 -8.34
C ALA A 228 -25.93 -23.56 -6.94
N GLU A 229 -26.36 -24.39 -6.01
CA GLU A 229 -26.82 -24.00 -4.68
C GLU A 229 -25.71 -23.34 -3.85
N PRO A 230 -24.49 -23.93 -3.70
CA PRO A 230 -23.42 -23.29 -2.94
C PRO A 230 -22.97 -21.97 -3.58
N VAL A 231 -22.91 -21.92 -4.92
CA VAL A 231 -22.50 -20.71 -5.65
C VAL A 231 -23.52 -19.58 -5.46
N VAL A 232 -24.82 -19.87 -5.47
CA VAL A 232 -25.86 -18.88 -5.21
C VAL A 232 -25.79 -18.39 -3.77
N CYS A 233 -25.62 -19.26 -2.78
CA CYS A 233 -25.43 -18.85 -1.37
C CYS A 233 -24.23 -17.91 -1.21
N LEU A 234 -23.07 -18.25 -1.80
CA LEU A 234 -21.88 -17.39 -1.78
C LEU A 234 -22.13 -16.04 -2.46
N LYS A 235 -22.79 -16.04 -3.62
CA LYS A 235 -23.15 -14.80 -4.33
C LYS A 235 -24.06 -13.91 -3.49
N CYS A 236 -25.07 -14.49 -2.84
CA CYS A 236 -26.00 -13.72 -2.02
C CYS A 236 -25.34 -13.13 -0.77
N LEU A 237 -24.39 -13.83 -0.12
CA LEU A 237 -23.74 -13.34 1.10
C LEU A 237 -22.59 -12.37 0.82
N ILE A 238 -21.66 -12.73 -0.07
CA ILE A 238 -20.35 -12.06 -0.21
C ILE A 238 -19.94 -11.77 -1.66
N GLY A 239 -20.83 -12.02 -2.63
CA GLY A 239 -20.55 -11.83 -4.06
C GLY A 239 -20.97 -10.45 -4.59
N PRO A 240 -21.88 -10.37 -5.58
CA PRO A 240 -22.19 -9.10 -6.24
C PRO A 240 -23.02 -8.13 -5.38
N PRO A 241 -23.03 -6.83 -5.75
CA PRO A 241 -23.82 -5.80 -5.08
C PRO A 241 -25.34 -6.04 -5.04
N GLY A 242 -25.86 -6.94 -5.88
CA GLY A 242 -27.27 -7.32 -5.85
C GLY A 242 -27.66 -8.10 -4.59
N GLY A 243 -26.73 -8.86 -3.99
CA GLY A 243 -26.93 -9.56 -2.71
C GLY A 243 -26.57 -8.69 -1.51
N LEU A 244 -26.33 -9.30 -0.35
CA LEU A 244 -25.87 -8.58 0.86
C LEU A 244 -24.51 -7.92 0.67
N ASN A 245 -23.65 -8.51 -0.16
CA ASN A 245 -22.29 -8.03 -0.44
C ASN A 245 -21.47 -7.75 0.83
N LEU A 246 -21.61 -8.62 1.84
CA LEU A 246 -21.05 -8.42 3.19
C LEU A 246 -19.53 -8.21 3.15
N ARG A 247 -18.82 -8.90 2.25
CA ARG A 247 -17.37 -8.72 2.03
C ARG A 247 -17.03 -7.25 1.82
N ASN A 248 -17.66 -6.59 0.86
CA ASN A 248 -17.32 -5.21 0.52
C ASN A 248 -17.85 -4.24 1.58
N VAL A 249 -19.01 -4.53 2.19
CA VAL A 249 -19.55 -3.74 3.29
C VAL A 249 -18.54 -3.62 4.44
N VAL A 250 -17.90 -4.72 4.86
CA VAL A 250 -16.92 -4.70 5.96
C VAL A 250 -15.53 -4.21 5.52
N TRP A 251 -15.00 -4.67 4.38
CA TRP A 251 -13.65 -4.30 3.96
C TRP A 251 -13.50 -2.83 3.56
N HIS A 252 -14.60 -2.17 3.21
CA HIS A 252 -14.64 -0.74 2.96
C HIS A 252 -15.12 0.08 4.18
N GLY A 253 -15.30 -0.55 5.35
CA GLY A 253 -15.63 0.15 6.59
C GLY A 253 -17.01 0.82 6.61
N PHE A 254 -18.00 0.28 5.89
CA PHE A 254 -19.35 0.84 5.90
C PHE A 254 -20.17 0.41 7.12
N ALA A 255 -19.98 -0.82 7.59
CA ALA A 255 -20.70 -1.34 8.75
C ALA A 255 -19.98 -1.00 10.06
N ALA A 256 -20.76 -0.60 11.06
CA ALA A 256 -20.33 -0.58 12.45
C ALA A 256 -20.28 -2.00 13.05
N GLN A 257 -19.73 -2.11 14.26
CA GLN A 257 -19.55 -3.39 14.94
C GLN A 257 -20.87 -4.13 15.20
N ASP A 258 -21.92 -3.40 15.56
CA ASP A 258 -23.25 -3.90 15.90
C ASP A 258 -24.18 -4.07 14.68
N GLU A 259 -23.70 -3.73 13.48
CA GLU A 259 -24.46 -3.84 12.22
C GLU A 259 -24.17 -5.13 11.45
N ILE A 260 -23.37 -6.03 12.02
CA ILE A 260 -23.06 -7.34 11.45
C ILE A 260 -23.73 -8.44 12.30
N PRO A 261 -24.85 -9.01 11.82
CA PRO A 261 -25.51 -10.11 12.52
C PRO A 261 -24.64 -11.38 12.57
N ILE A 262 -24.54 -11.97 13.75
CA ILE A 262 -23.75 -13.19 14.00
C ILE A 262 -24.26 -14.40 13.20
N GLU A 263 -25.56 -14.40 12.87
CA GLU A 263 -26.23 -15.45 12.10
C GLU A 263 -25.61 -15.60 10.71
N TYR A 264 -25.33 -14.48 10.03
CA TYR A 264 -24.69 -14.50 8.71
C TYR A 264 -23.25 -14.96 8.77
N VAL A 265 -22.52 -14.58 9.81
CA VAL A 265 -21.12 -15.00 9.98
C VAL A 265 -21.04 -16.49 10.31
N THR A 266 -21.98 -16.98 11.13
CA THR A 266 -22.11 -18.42 11.43
C THR A 266 -22.46 -19.20 10.18
N LEU A 267 -23.44 -18.74 9.40
CA LEU A 267 -23.79 -19.38 8.12
C LEU A 267 -22.59 -19.41 7.16
N LEU A 268 -21.82 -18.33 7.08
CA LEU A 268 -20.63 -18.28 6.23
C LEU A 268 -19.57 -19.30 6.66
N LEU A 269 -19.37 -19.48 7.97
CA LEU A 269 -18.46 -20.50 8.49
C LEU A 269 -18.96 -21.92 8.16
N VAL A 270 -20.25 -22.19 8.31
CA VAL A 270 -20.86 -23.47 7.91
C VAL A 270 -20.74 -23.69 6.41
N LEU A 271 -20.87 -22.65 5.59
CA LEU A 271 -20.65 -22.73 4.15
C LEU A 271 -19.22 -23.17 3.82
N VAL A 272 -18.19 -22.65 4.48
CA VAL A 272 -16.79 -23.08 4.27
C VAL A 272 -16.63 -24.58 4.51
N VAL A 273 -17.19 -25.09 5.61
CA VAL A 273 -17.16 -26.51 5.96
C VAL A 273 -17.95 -27.34 4.95
N SER A 274 -19.13 -26.87 4.55
CA SER A 274 -20.00 -27.54 3.58
C SER A 274 -19.38 -27.61 2.18
N LEU A 275 -18.66 -26.57 1.76
CA LEU A 275 -17.87 -26.57 0.53
C LEU A 275 -16.73 -27.58 0.61
N GLY A 276 -16.05 -27.67 1.75
CA GLY A 276 -14.99 -28.64 1.97
C GLY A 276 -15.46 -30.08 1.82
N LYS A 277 -16.66 -30.40 2.33
CA LYS A 277 -17.31 -31.69 2.12
C LYS A 277 -17.56 -31.98 0.62
N ILE A 278 -18.03 -30.99 -0.15
CA ILE A 278 -18.20 -31.15 -1.61
C ILE A 278 -16.86 -31.39 -2.31
N ILE A 279 -15.86 -30.58 -1.96
CA ILE A 279 -14.53 -30.59 -2.59
C ILE A 279 -13.84 -31.93 -2.31
N GLN A 280 -13.82 -32.41 -1.07
CA GLN A 280 -13.18 -33.68 -0.70
C GLN A 280 -13.79 -34.90 -1.39
N ASN A 281 -15.08 -34.85 -1.72
CA ASN A 281 -15.74 -35.91 -2.47
C ASN A 281 -15.36 -35.93 -3.95
N LYS A 282 -14.82 -34.83 -4.48
CA LYS A 282 -14.56 -34.64 -5.93
C LYS A 282 -13.07 -34.46 -6.26
N LEU A 283 -12.29 -33.99 -5.30
CA LEU A 283 -10.88 -33.65 -5.43
C LEU A 283 -10.12 -34.16 -4.21
N ASP A 284 -8.90 -34.63 -4.42
CA ASP A 284 -7.99 -34.93 -3.34
C ASP A 284 -7.44 -33.61 -2.77
N ALA A 285 -7.88 -33.25 -1.55
CA ALA A 285 -7.47 -32.02 -0.88
C ALA A 285 -5.96 -31.94 -0.66
N SER A 286 -5.25 -33.07 -0.54
CA SER A 286 -3.79 -33.09 -0.35
C SER A 286 -3.02 -32.73 -1.63
N SER A 287 -3.69 -32.74 -2.78
CA SER A 287 -3.11 -32.43 -4.09
C SER A 287 -3.37 -30.99 -4.55
N LEU A 288 -4.07 -30.18 -3.75
CA LEU A 288 -4.40 -28.80 -4.11
C LEU A 288 -3.13 -27.94 -4.16
N ILE A 289 -2.95 -27.25 -5.28
CA ILE A 289 -1.85 -26.29 -5.44
C ILE A 289 -2.22 -25.01 -4.70
N HIS A 290 -1.51 -24.74 -3.61
CA HIS A 290 -1.71 -23.55 -2.80
C HIS A 290 -0.75 -22.43 -3.22
N ARG A 291 -1.31 -21.23 -3.44
CA ARG A 291 -0.48 -20.07 -3.76
C ARG A 291 0.36 -19.69 -2.52
N PRO A 292 1.63 -19.27 -2.69
CA PRO A 292 2.44 -18.81 -1.57
C PRO A 292 1.91 -17.47 -1.03
N PHE A 293 2.05 -17.25 0.27
CA PHE A 293 1.78 -15.95 0.89
C PHE A 293 2.84 -14.91 0.53
N VAL A 294 2.44 -13.64 0.56
CA VAL A 294 3.34 -12.50 0.35
C VAL A 294 4.18 -12.28 1.61
N SER A 295 5.49 -12.12 1.44
CA SER A 295 6.42 -11.75 2.51
C SER A 295 6.63 -10.24 2.55
N PHE A 296 6.64 -9.66 3.75
CA PHE A 296 6.86 -8.23 3.97
C PHE A 296 8.24 -7.89 4.58
N GLN A 297 9.15 -8.86 4.73
CA GLN A 297 10.45 -8.64 5.41
C GLN A 297 11.24 -7.43 4.87
N ASN A 298 11.25 -7.26 3.55
CA ASN A 298 11.94 -6.11 2.92
C ASN A 298 11.26 -4.78 3.27
N HIS A 299 9.93 -4.77 3.36
CA HIS A 299 9.16 -3.58 3.70
C HIS A 299 9.33 -3.21 5.18
N GLU A 300 9.35 -4.19 6.07
CA GLU A 300 9.57 -3.99 7.51
C GLU A 300 10.89 -3.30 7.79
N THR A 301 11.95 -3.70 7.09
CA THR A 301 13.28 -3.08 7.19
C THR A 301 13.25 -1.59 6.81
N ILE A 302 12.43 -1.22 5.82
CA ILE A 302 12.30 0.16 5.34
C ILE A 302 11.50 1.04 6.32
N ILE A 303 10.41 0.51 6.90
CA ILE A 303 9.47 1.32 7.71
C ILE A 303 9.87 1.48 9.18
N ASN A 304 10.68 0.57 9.75
CA ASN A 304 10.95 0.50 11.20
C ASN A 304 11.58 1.75 11.83
N ASN A 305 12.15 2.64 11.02
CA ASN A 305 12.85 3.83 11.51
C ASN A 305 12.11 5.15 11.21
N VAL A 306 10.92 5.10 10.62
CA VAL A 306 10.23 6.30 10.14
C VAL A 306 9.17 6.76 11.14
N LEU A 307 8.31 5.84 11.57
CA LEU A 307 7.31 6.07 12.60
C LEU A 307 7.50 5.08 13.74
N PRO A 308 7.09 5.42 14.96
CA PRO A 308 7.03 4.46 16.04
C PRO A 308 6.18 3.24 15.67
N THR A 309 6.78 2.06 15.73
CA THR A 309 6.10 0.79 15.45
C THR A 309 5.87 -0.04 16.71
N GLU A 310 6.47 0.31 17.84
CA GLU A 310 6.32 -0.41 19.11
C GLU A 310 5.63 0.48 20.14
N TYR A 311 4.53 -0.02 20.73
CA TYR A 311 3.73 0.70 21.71
C TYR A 311 3.67 -0.09 23.00
N SER A 312 3.97 0.57 24.11
CA SER A 312 3.79 0.01 25.45
C SER A 312 2.32 0.03 25.87
N SER A 313 1.98 -0.64 26.98
CA SER A 313 0.60 -0.64 27.49
C SER A 313 0.08 0.77 27.83
N SER A 314 0.93 1.66 28.36
CA SER A 314 0.52 3.05 28.67
C SER A 314 0.30 3.86 27.40
N ASP A 315 1.15 3.66 26.38
CA ASP A 315 0.99 4.32 25.09
C ASP A 315 -0.35 3.92 24.44
N ILE A 316 -0.71 2.64 24.56
CA ILE A 316 -1.97 2.11 24.04
C ILE A 316 -3.19 2.76 24.71
N GLU A 317 -3.16 2.97 26.03
CA GLU A 317 -4.24 3.68 26.74
C GLU A 317 -4.37 5.13 26.28
N GLU A 318 -3.24 5.80 26.07
CA GLU A 318 -3.18 7.17 25.55
C GLU A 318 -3.72 7.24 24.10
N VAL A 319 -3.36 6.29 23.24
CA VAL A 319 -3.89 6.17 21.87
C VAL A 319 -5.41 6.01 21.87
N VAL A 320 -5.97 5.19 22.76
CA VAL A 320 -7.43 5.04 22.88
C VAL A 320 -8.08 6.37 23.28
N SER A 321 -7.52 7.10 24.24
CA SER A 321 -8.03 8.43 24.63
C SER A 321 -8.02 9.41 23.46
N ILE A 322 -6.97 9.40 22.63
CA ILE A 322 -6.90 10.27 21.45
C ILE A 322 -7.97 9.89 20.42
N PHE A 323 -8.22 8.60 20.20
CA PHE A 323 -9.30 8.15 19.32
C PHE A 323 -10.69 8.52 19.83
N GLU A 324 -10.89 8.56 21.15
CA GLU A 324 -12.14 9.01 21.77
C GLU A 324 -12.39 10.51 21.58
N ASP A 325 -11.33 11.31 21.64
CA ASP A 325 -11.39 12.77 21.56
C ASP A 325 -11.33 13.33 20.12
N SER A 326 -10.95 12.50 19.15
CA SER A 326 -10.75 12.95 17.76
C SER A 326 -12.04 12.93 16.94
N TYR A 327 -12.35 14.05 16.28
CA TYR A 327 -13.47 14.14 15.33
C TYR A 327 -13.25 13.36 14.03
N PHE A 328 -12.01 12.91 13.79
CA PHE A 328 -11.68 12.02 12.68
C PHE A 328 -12.43 10.69 12.82
N ILE A 329 -12.62 10.22 14.06
CA ILE A 329 -13.27 8.94 14.36
C ILE A 329 -14.74 9.16 14.70
N LEU A 330 -15.62 8.43 14.00
CA LEU A 330 -17.04 8.45 14.31
C LEU A 330 -17.34 7.55 15.53
N PRO A 331 -18.28 7.92 16.42
CA PRO A 331 -18.61 7.10 17.60
C PRO A 331 -19.04 5.66 17.28
N SER A 332 -19.59 5.38 16.09
CA SER A 332 -19.97 4.03 15.65
C SER A 332 -18.76 3.17 15.23
N ILE A 333 -17.64 3.79 14.85
CA ILE A 333 -16.40 3.10 14.44
C ILE A 333 -15.41 2.97 15.60
N LEU A 334 -15.50 3.85 16.61
CA LEU A 334 -14.66 3.80 17.80
C LEU A 334 -14.56 2.40 18.47
N PRO A 335 -15.66 1.62 18.59
CA PRO A 335 -15.57 0.25 19.11
C PRO A 335 -14.64 -0.68 18.29
N ILE A 336 -14.66 -0.57 16.97
CA ILE A 336 -13.78 -1.34 16.06
C ILE A 336 -12.31 -0.97 16.31
N LEU A 337 -12.01 0.33 16.46
CA LEU A 337 -10.64 0.78 16.74
C LEU A 337 -10.14 0.34 18.12
N LYS A 338 -10.99 0.37 19.15
CA LYS A 338 -10.64 -0.17 20.48
C LYS A 338 -10.31 -1.66 20.41
N SER A 339 -11.09 -2.42 19.67
CA SER A 339 -10.82 -3.84 19.41
C SER A 339 -9.50 -4.03 18.65
N ALA A 340 -9.23 -3.23 17.63
CA ALA A 340 -7.98 -3.29 16.87
C ALA A 340 -6.75 -3.06 17.78
N VAL A 341 -6.82 -2.03 18.63
CA VAL A 341 -5.77 -1.69 19.59
C VAL A 341 -5.60 -2.79 20.66
N ASN A 342 -6.68 -3.43 21.11
CA ASN A 342 -6.60 -4.57 22.00
C ASN A 342 -5.94 -5.80 21.32
N LEU A 343 -6.24 -6.05 20.04
CA LEU A 343 -5.58 -7.10 19.26
C LEU A 343 -4.07 -6.82 19.12
N TYR A 344 -3.69 -5.55 18.92
CA TYR A 344 -2.30 -5.12 18.91
C TYR A 344 -1.60 -5.43 20.24
N LYS A 345 -2.21 -5.07 21.37
CA LYS A 345 -1.71 -5.36 22.73
C LYS A 345 -1.53 -6.86 22.97
N ASN A 346 -2.43 -7.67 22.42
CA ASN A 346 -2.39 -9.13 22.49
C ASN A 346 -1.50 -9.78 21.41
N ARG A 347 -0.69 -8.99 20.69
CA ARG A 347 0.24 -9.45 19.64
C ARG A 347 -0.43 -10.15 18.46
N ARG A 348 -1.73 -9.90 18.24
CA ARG A 348 -2.51 -10.41 17.10
C ARG A 348 -2.49 -9.40 15.96
N TYR A 349 -1.30 -9.14 15.42
CA TYR A 349 -1.05 -8.03 14.50
C TYR A 349 -1.81 -8.12 13.17
N GLY A 350 -1.95 -9.31 12.59
CA GLY A 350 -2.74 -9.50 11.36
C GLY A 350 -4.22 -9.16 11.56
N HIS A 351 -4.80 -9.63 12.68
CA HIS A 351 -6.19 -9.31 13.03
C HIS A 351 -6.38 -7.83 13.36
N CYS A 352 -5.38 -7.19 13.99
CA CYS A 352 -5.38 -5.75 14.20
C CYS A 352 -5.47 -4.98 12.87
N LEU A 353 -4.67 -5.36 11.87
CA LEU A 353 -4.70 -4.74 10.54
C LEU A 353 -6.03 -4.93 9.81
N CYS A 354 -6.66 -6.10 9.97
CA CYS A 354 -8.00 -6.37 9.44
C CYS A 354 -9.06 -5.37 9.95
N LEU A 355 -8.89 -4.78 11.13
CA LEU A 355 -9.79 -3.75 11.67
C LEU A 355 -9.31 -2.32 11.41
N LEU A 356 -8.01 -2.05 11.51
CA LEU A 356 -7.45 -0.70 11.31
C LEU A 356 -7.65 -0.21 9.87
N LEU A 357 -7.41 -1.05 8.87
CA LEU A 357 -7.43 -0.62 7.47
C LEU A 357 -8.83 -0.21 6.99
N PRO A 358 -9.92 -0.98 7.24
CA PRO A 358 -11.26 -0.52 6.91
C PRO A 358 -11.72 0.69 7.73
N ALA A 359 -11.33 0.77 9.01
CA ALA A 359 -11.65 1.93 9.85
C ALA A 359 -10.97 3.21 9.36
N LEU A 360 -9.72 3.12 8.91
CA LEU A 360 -9.00 4.23 8.28
C LEU A 360 -9.67 4.66 6.96
N GLU A 361 -10.06 3.69 6.12
CA GLU A 361 -10.77 3.95 4.86
C GLU A 361 -12.08 4.72 5.11
N HIS A 362 -12.84 4.29 6.12
CA HIS A 362 -14.07 4.97 6.54
C HIS A 362 -13.81 6.43 6.93
N SER A 363 -12.88 6.67 7.85
CA SER A 363 -12.62 8.03 8.36
C SER A 363 -12.12 8.96 7.26
N LEU A 364 -11.24 8.46 6.37
CA LEU A 364 -10.77 9.23 5.21
C LEU A 364 -11.86 9.47 4.17
N ARG A 365 -12.76 8.50 3.92
CA ARG A 365 -13.92 8.69 3.02
C ARG A 365 -14.79 9.86 3.48
N ARG A 366 -15.03 9.97 4.78
CA ARG A 366 -15.81 11.07 5.37
C ARG A 366 -15.14 12.42 5.16
N LEU A 367 -13.83 12.50 5.41
CA LEU A 367 -13.07 13.72 5.16
C LEU A 367 -13.06 14.09 3.68
N TYR A 368 -12.74 13.14 2.80
CA TYR A 368 -12.74 13.31 1.35
C TYR A 368 -14.07 13.86 0.84
N ALA A 369 -15.19 13.31 1.31
CA ALA A 369 -16.50 13.78 0.90
C ALA A 369 -16.82 15.19 1.42
N CYS A 370 -16.37 15.52 2.64
CA CYS A 370 -16.55 16.83 3.22
C CYS A 370 -15.72 17.91 2.52
N CYS A 371 -14.42 17.68 2.32
CA CYS A 371 -13.52 18.69 1.74
C CYS A 371 -13.79 18.91 0.25
N ASN A 372 -14.26 17.90 -0.47
CA ASN A 372 -14.62 18.02 -1.89
C ASN A 372 -16.11 18.36 -2.11
N GLY A 373 -16.90 18.54 -1.06
CA GLY A 373 -18.32 18.91 -1.15
C GLY A 373 -19.26 17.82 -1.71
N CYS A 374 -18.79 16.58 -1.86
CA CYS A 374 -19.54 15.44 -2.42
C CYS A 374 -20.16 14.56 -1.32
N HIS A 375 -21.04 15.16 -0.52
CA HIS A 375 -21.64 14.55 0.67
C HIS A 375 -22.44 13.27 0.37
N GLU A 376 -23.02 13.16 -0.83
CA GLU A 376 -23.68 11.95 -1.32
C GLU A 376 -22.76 10.73 -1.37
N ARG A 377 -21.43 10.95 -1.42
CA ARG A 377 -20.43 9.87 -1.50
C ARG A 377 -20.06 9.23 -0.15
N ILE A 378 -20.59 9.77 0.97
CA ILE A 378 -20.42 9.21 2.32
C ILE A 378 -21.26 7.94 2.49
N LEU A 379 -22.46 7.89 1.90
CA LEU A 379 -23.45 6.81 2.04
C LEU A 379 -23.44 5.86 0.83
N THR A 380 -22.26 5.49 0.34
CA THR A 380 -22.09 4.79 -0.96
C THR A 380 -22.35 3.29 -0.93
N ALA A 381 -22.88 2.74 0.16
CA ALA A 381 -23.35 1.36 0.17
C ALA A 381 -24.67 1.20 -0.63
N GLU A 382 -24.74 1.62 -1.89
CA GLU A 382 -25.85 1.34 -2.79
C GLU A 382 -25.46 0.25 -3.79
N SER A 383 -26.38 -0.65 -4.11
CA SER A 383 -26.13 -1.80 -5.00
C SER A 383 -25.85 -1.39 -6.46
N ALA A 384 -26.13 -0.14 -6.84
CA ALA A 384 -26.02 0.38 -8.20
C ALA A 384 -24.84 1.35 -8.42
N THR A 385 -24.13 1.76 -7.36
CA THR A 385 -23.03 2.74 -7.44
C THR A 385 -21.70 2.11 -7.03
N LEU A 386 -20.61 2.50 -7.68
CA LEU A 386 -19.26 2.10 -7.26
C LEU A 386 -18.96 2.68 -5.86
N TYR A 387 -18.29 1.91 -5.02
CA TYR A 387 -17.85 2.36 -3.70
C TYR A 387 -16.73 3.38 -3.82
N THR A 388 -16.74 4.40 -2.96
CA THR A 388 -15.62 5.33 -2.79
C THR A 388 -14.49 4.60 -2.05
N THR A 389 -13.54 4.03 -2.80
CA THR A 389 -12.40 3.26 -2.28
C THR A 389 -11.17 4.13 -2.07
N PHE A 390 -10.09 3.57 -1.51
CA PHE A 390 -8.79 4.25 -1.45
C PHE A 390 -8.30 4.77 -2.81
N ASP A 391 -8.56 4.07 -3.91
CA ASP A 391 -8.17 4.54 -5.25
C ASP A 391 -8.79 5.90 -5.60
N GLU A 392 -10.06 6.10 -5.22
CA GLU A 392 -10.76 7.37 -5.43
C GLU A 392 -10.35 8.41 -4.39
N ILE A 393 -10.34 8.02 -3.10
CA ILE A 393 -10.00 8.92 -1.97
C ILE A 393 -8.62 9.52 -2.14
N LEU A 394 -7.66 8.73 -2.64
CA LEU A 394 -6.25 9.10 -2.77
C LEU A 394 -5.87 9.57 -4.18
N SER A 395 -6.85 9.72 -5.09
CA SER A 395 -6.62 10.21 -6.45
C SER A 395 -6.26 11.70 -6.45
N PRO A 396 -5.40 12.18 -7.39
CA PRO A 396 -5.13 13.61 -7.57
C PRO A 396 -6.36 14.44 -7.94
N VAL A 397 -7.32 13.81 -8.63
CA VAL A 397 -8.52 14.46 -9.16
C VAL A 397 -9.75 13.63 -8.82
N LEU A 398 -10.91 14.27 -8.77
CA LEU A 398 -12.19 13.61 -8.59
C LEU A 398 -12.54 12.78 -9.84
N ASN A 399 -13.65 12.03 -9.77
CA ASN A 399 -14.11 11.15 -10.86
C ASN A 399 -14.42 11.86 -12.19
N ASP A 400 -14.53 13.20 -12.19
CA ASP A 400 -14.65 13.98 -13.43
C ASP A 400 -13.31 14.11 -14.20
N GLY A 401 -12.20 13.70 -13.57
CA GLY A 401 -10.85 13.76 -14.13
C GLY A 401 -10.27 15.18 -14.21
N ILE A 402 -10.97 16.18 -13.69
CA ILE A 402 -10.64 17.61 -13.87
C ILE A 402 -10.51 18.30 -12.52
N THR A 403 -11.44 18.08 -11.60
CA THR A 403 -11.48 18.78 -10.32
C THR A 403 -10.39 18.24 -9.40
N PRO A 404 -9.48 19.08 -8.87
CA PRO A 404 -8.46 18.64 -7.92
C PRO A 404 -9.07 18.09 -6.63
N ASN A 405 -8.46 17.05 -6.08
CA ASN A 405 -8.86 16.50 -4.78
C ASN A 405 -8.29 17.33 -3.64
N ALA A 406 -9.17 17.96 -2.85
CA ALA A 406 -8.81 18.83 -1.72
C ALA A 406 -8.33 18.07 -0.47
N LEU A 407 -8.34 16.73 -0.47
CA LEU A 407 -7.95 15.94 0.70
C LEU A 407 -6.49 16.19 1.13
N ALA A 408 -5.56 16.31 0.16
CA ALA A 408 -4.15 16.53 0.45
C ALA A 408 -3.91 17.88 1.17
N ASP A 409 -4.72 18.89 0.86
CA ASP A 409 -4.67 20.19 1.53
C ASP A 409 -5.24 20.11 2.96
N GLU A 410 -6.24 19.25 3.19
CA GLU A 410 -6.90 19.08 4.49
C GLU A 410 -6.04 18.27 5.49
N ILE A 411 -5.46 17.14 5.07
CA ILE A 411 -4.66 16.28 5.98
C ILE A 411 -3.15 16.55 5.91
N GLY A 412 -2.72 17.37 4.95
CA GLY A 412 -1.33 17.69 4.69
C GLY A 412 -0.60 16.68 3.79
N ILE A 413 0.38 17.18 3.03
CA ILE A 413 1.14 16.41 2.04
C ILE A 413 1.84 15.19 2.68
N SER A 414 2.46 15.34 3.85
CA SER A 414 3.19 14.26 4.50
C SER A 414 2.29 13.08 4.92
N ASN A 415 1.09 13.36 5.46
CA ASN A 415 0.12 12.31 5.74
C ASN A 415 -0.38 11.64 4.46
N MET A 416 -0.56 12.42 3.40
CA MET A 416 -0.94 11.89 2.10
C MET A 416 0.14 10.96 1.51
N GLU A 417 1.41 11.34 1.57
CA GLU A 417 2.53 10.49 1.12
C GLU A 417 2.63 9.19 1.92
N MET A 418 2.42 9.26 3.24
CA MET A 418 2.38 8.09 4.13
C MET A 418 1.24 7.12 3.76
N LEU A 419 0.06 7.63 3.41
CA LEU A 419 -1.05 6.82 2.91
C LEU A 419 -0.72 6.17 1.57
N MET A 420 -0.15 6.93 0.63
CA MET A 420 0.24 6.45 -0.69
C MET A 420 1.27 5.32 -0.61
N ASP A 421 2.24 5.41 0.30
CA ASP A 421 3.27 4.40 0.54
C ASP A 421 2.72 3.04 0.91
N ILE A 422 1.84 3.01 1.90
CA ILE A 422 1.34 1.76 2.47
C ILE A 422 0.22 1.15 1.63
N LEU A 423 -0.58 1.99 0.95
CA LEU A 423 -1.81 1.58 0.28
C LEU A 423 -1.70 1.50 -1.24
N MET A 424 -0.96 2.42 -1.88
CA MET A 424 -1.12 2.67 -3.34
C MET A 424 0.11 2.36 -4.19
N TYR A 425 1.31 2.73 -3.75
CA TYR A 425 2.49 2.67 -4.63
C TYR A 425 2.78 1.22 -5.11
N PRO A 426 3.09 1.00 -6.40
CA PRO A 426 3.30 -0.33 -6.97
C PRO A 426 4.33 -1.20 -6.27
N GLU A 427 5.45 -0.59 -5.84
CA GLU A 427 6.55 -1.24 -5.13
C GLU A 427 6.44 -1.06 -3.60
N GLY A 428 5.34 -0.47 -3.13
CA GLY A 428 4.98 -0.42 -1.72
C GLY A 428 4.30 -1.71 -1.25
N PRO A 429 4.01 -1.84 0.06
CA PRO A 429 3.41 -3.03 0.64
C PRO A 429 2.01 -3.36 0.10
N LYS A 430 1.23 -2.33 -0.27
CA LYS A 430 -0.19 -2.45 -0.66
C LYS A 430 -1.01 -3.26 0.34
N LEU A 431 -0.83 -2.96 1.63
CA LEU A 431 -1.29 -3.82 2.73
C LEU A 431 -2.79 -4.14 2.63
N ARG A 432 -3.61 -3.12 2.38
CA ARG A 432 -5.07 -3.28 2.29
C ARG A 432 -5.49 -4.25 1.19
N ASP A 433 -4.90 -4.14 0.00
CA ASP A 433 -5.21 -5.06 -1.10
C ASP A 433 -4.76 -6.48 -0.77
N ARG A 434 -3.51 -6.66 -0.34
CA ARG A 434 -2.95 -7.98 -0.04
C ARG A 434 -3.73 -8.72 1.06
N ILE A 435 -4.09 -8.01 2.14
CA ILE A 435 -4.81 -8.60 3.27
C ILE A 435 -6.27 -8.91 2.88
N SER A 436 -6.97 -8.00 2.19
CA SER A 436 -8.38 -8.21 1.81
C SER A 436 -8.60 -9.32 0.78
N HIS A 437 -7.56 -9.70 0.02
CA HIS A 437 -7.55 -10.87 -0.87
C HIS A 437 -6.99 -12.14 -0.22
N GLY A 438 -6.71 -12.11 1.09
CA GLY A 438 -6.19 -13.23 1.85
C GLY A 438 -4.76 -13.61 1.48
N GLU A 439 -3.99 -12.75 0.80
CA GLU A 439 -2.64 -13.08 0.29
C GLU A 439 -1.54 -13.08 1.37
N VAL A 440 -1.93 -12.97 2.63
CA VAL A 440 -1.05 -12.76 3.77
C VAL A 440 -1.40 -13.74 4.89
N ASP A 441 -0.39 -14.29 5.54
CA ASP A 441 -0.56 -15.07 6.76
C ASP A 441 -0.77 -14.12 7.96
N LEU A 442 -2.00 -14.09 8.48
CA LEU A 442 -2.39 -13.22 9.59
C LEU A 442 -1.70 -13.56 10.91
N PHE A 443 -1.21 -14.80 11.09
CA PHE A 443 -0.59 -15.26 12.33
C PHE A 443 0.90 -14.92 12.41
N THR A 444 1.56 -14.70 11.26
CA THR A 444 2.98 -14.35 11.20
C THR A 444 3.24 -12.87 10.97
N MET A 445 2.18 -12.05 10.85
CA MET A 445 2.33 -10.60 10.67
C MET A 445 3.12 -9.97 11.83
N SER A 446 4.09 -9.13 11.48
CA SER A 446 4.94 -8.45 12.47
C SER A 446 4.24 -7.25 13.13
N HIS A 447 4.78 -6.84 14.27
CA HIS A 447 4.38 -5.60 14.94
C HIS A 447 4.71 -4.36 14.10
N ALA A 448 5.75 -4.43 13.25
CA ALA A 448 6.23 -3.31 12.44
C ALA A 448 5.12 -2.70 11.57
N LEU A 449 4.42 -3.55 10.80
CA LEU A 449 3.38 -3.11 9.88
C LEU A 449 2.12 -2.65 10.62
N ALA A 450 1.69 -3.41 11.64
CA ALA A 450 0.53 -3.05 12.45
C ALA A 450 0.75 -1.75 13.23
N GLY A 451 1.94 -1.56 13.79
CA GLY A 451 2.34 -0.34 14.49
C GLY A 451 2.46 0.85 13.55
N HIS A 452 2.95 0.65 12.33
CA HIS A 452 2.99 1.71 11.32
C HIS A 452 1.58 2.16 10.91
N VAL A 453 0.65 1.23 10.66
CA VAL A 453 -0.75 1.57 10.36
C VAL A 453 -1.43 2.22 11.57
N LEU A 454 -1.12 1.78 12.79
CA LEU A 454 -1.60 2.45 14.01
C LEU A 454 -1.09 3.89 14.11
N SER A 455 0.21 4.11 13.82
CA SER A 455 0.81 5.45 13.70
C SER A 455 0.10 6.30 12.65
N MET A 456 -0.28 5.74 11.51
CA MET A 456 -1.02 6.45 10.46
C MET A 456 -2.40 6.92 10.96
N CYS A 457 -3.17 6.01 11.57
CA CYS A 457 -4.47 6.34 12.16
C CYS A 457 -4.34 7.40 13.25
N LEU A 458 -3.32 7.29 14.10
CA LEU A 458 -3.03 8.24 15.16
C LEU A 458 -2.64 9.62 14.62
N SER A 459 -1.74 9.67 13.63
CA SER A 459 -1.31 10.92 13.01
C SER A 459 -2.49 11.69 12.40
N CYS A 460 -3.37 11.00 11.67
CA CYS A 460 -4.61 11.59 11.15
C CYS A 460 -5.54 12.03 12.29
N SER A 461 -5.68 11.23 13.34
CA SER A 461 -6.56 11.56 14.48
C SER A 461 -6.12 12.83 15.22
N LEU A 462 -4.81 13.00 15.40
CA LEU A 462 -4.23 14.16 16.09
C LEU A 462 -4.54 15.49 15.41
N LEU A 463 -4.70 15.51 14.08
CA LEU A 463 -5.12 16.72 13.34
C LEU A 463 -6.48 17.26 13.80
N TYR A 464 -7.32 16.40 14.37
CA TYR A 464 -8.69 16.70 14.77
C TYR A 464 -8.91 16.59 16.29
N CYS A 465 -7.85 16.63 17.08
CA CYS A 465 -7.91 16.71 18.54
C CYS A 465 -7.77 18.17 18.98
N VAL A 466 -8.86 18.76 19.49
CA VAL A 466 -8.92 20.21 19.76
C VAL A 466 -8.20 20.60 21.07
N ASN A 467 -8.17 19.70 22.05
CA ASN A 467 -7.68 19.99 23.41
C ASN A 467 -6.58 19.05 23.88
N TYR A 468 -6.07 18.17 23.02
CA TYR A 468 -5.09 17.18 23.42
C TYR A 468 -3.69 17.80 23.53
N HIS A 469 -3.13 17.78 24.74
CA HIS A 469 -1.80 18.31 25.01
C HIS A 469 -0.77 17.21 24.82
N ILE A 470 -0.06 17.24 23.69
CA ILE A 470 0.99 16.27 23.39
C ILE A 470 2.15 16.45 24.38
N LYS A 471 2.43 15.40 25.15
CA LYS A 471 3.59 15.37 26.04
C LYS A 471 4.86 15.26 25.20
N LYS A 472 5.78 16.22 25.34
CA LYS A 472 7.07 16.23 24.64
C LYS A 472 7.85 14.94 24.86
N ASP A 473 8.53 14.46 23.82
CA ASP A 473 9.35 13.25 23.77
C ASP A 473 8.59 11.93 23.99
N SER A 474 7.24 11.99 24.08
CA SER A 474 6.39 10.80 24.09
C SER A 474 6.37 10.10 22.72
N ILE A 475 5.85 8.88 22.68
CA ILE A 475 5.61 8.20 21.41
C ILE A 475 4.62 8.97 20.53
N ILE A 476 3.63 9.62 21.14
CA ILE A 476 2.63 10.45 20.44
C ILE A 476 3.28 11.68 19.81
N ASP A 477 4.22 12.32 20.52
CA ASP A 477 5.03 13.43 19.99
C ASP A 477 5.89 12.99 18.81
N LYS A 478 6.49 11.79 18.87
CA LYS A 478 7.23 11.21 17.75
C LYS A 478 6.32 10.92 16.55
N VAL A 479 5.12 10.37 16.75
CA VAL A 479 4.15 10.13 15.66
C VAL A 479 3.73 11.45 15.02
N SER A 480 3.42 12.47 15.83
CA SER A 480 3.03 13.79 15.36
C SER A 480 4.16 14.45 14.56
N SER A 481 5.35 14.55 15.15
CA SER A 481 6.50 15.24 14.54
C SER A 481 7.06 14.53 13.32
N ASN A 482 7.14 13.19 13.33
CA ASN A 482 7.59 12.43 12.17
C ASN A 482 6.51 12.35 11.09
N GLY A 483 5.23 12.24 11.46
CA GLY A 483 4.12 12.28 10.51
C GLY A 483 4.07 13.59 9.72
N MET A 484 4.32 14.72 10.38
CA MET A 484 4.40 16.05 9.73
C MET A 484 5.64 16.26 8.87
N LYS A 485 6.64 15.39 8.98
CA LYS A 485 7.89 15.43 8.19
C LYS A 485 8.03 14.21 7.28
N TYR A 486 6.98 13.40 7.17
CA TYR A 486 7.02 12.17 6.41
C TYR A 486 7.30 12.51 4.94
N VAL A 487 8.26 11.79 4.38
CA VAL A 487 8.58 11.78 2.96
C VAL A 487 8.40 10.35 2.47
N SER A 488 7.76 10.18 1.32
CA SER A 488 7.53 8.88 0.72
C SER A 488 8.82 8.04 0.64
N LEU A 489 8.71 6.78 1.03
CA LEU A 489 9.73 5.73 1.01
C LEU A 489 9.62 4.86 -0.25
N TYR A 490 8.44 4.80 -0.85
CA TYR A 490 8.10 3.92 -1.98
C TYR A 490 7.80 4.66 -3.30
N HIS A 491 7.78 6.00 -3.27
CA HIS A 491 7.75 6.78 -4.51
C HIS A 491 9.01 6.49 -5.34
N PRO A 492 8.92 6.41 -6.69
CA PRO A 492 10.07 6.10 -7.53
C PRO A 492 11.30 6.99 -7.36
N SER A 493 11.13 8.27 -6.96
CA SER A 493 12.26 9.14 -6.59
C SER A 493 13.03 8.58 -5.38
N SER A 494 12.32 8.20 -4.33
CA SER A 494 12.90 7.65 -3.10
C SER A 494 13.54 6.27 -3.34
N LEU A 495 12.97 5.48 -4.23
CA LEU A 495 13.57 4.23 -4.69
C LEU A 495 14.87 4.48 -5.47
N LEU A 496 14.87 5.45 -6.38
CA LEU A 496 16.07 5.85 -7.14
C LEU A 496 17.20 6.30 -6.20
N HIS A 497 16.88 7.13 -5.19
CA HIS A 497 17.85 7.55 -4.16
C HIS A 497 18.56 6.35 -3.53
N ARG A 498 17.79 5.36 -3.05
CA ARG A 498 18.34 4.16 -2.42
C ARG A 498 19.13 3.29 -3.39
N GLU A 499 18.69 3.18 -4.64
CA GLU A 499 19.42 2.47 -5.70
C GLU A 499 20.77 3.16 -6.00
N MET A 500 20.82 4.50 -5.99
CA MET A 500 22.06 5.26 -6.18
C MET A 500 23.02 5.11 -5.00
N VAL A 501 22.52 5.16 -3.76
CA VAL A 501 23.34 4.89 -2.56
C VAL A 501 23.92 3.48 -2.64
N SER A 502 23.10 2.47 -2.98
CA SER A 502 23.57 1.08 -3.12
C SER A 502 24.63 0.93 -4.22
N LEU A 503 24.53 1.66 -5.33
CA LEU A 503 25.55 1.69 -6.37
C LEU A 503 26.89 2.20 -5.83
N VAL A 504 26.89 3.28 -5.05
CA VAL A 504 28.12 3.82 -4.45
C VAL A 504 28.71 2.85 -3.42
N GLU A 505 27.88 2.20 -2.61
CA GLU A 505 28.33 1.17 -1.65
C GLU A 505 28.97 -0.04 -2.35
N GLU A 506 28.42 -0.50 -3.49
CA GLU A 506 29.03 -1.57 -4.28
C GLU A 506 30.31 -1.13 -4.99
N LEU A 507 30.38 0.12 -5.45
CA LEU A 507 31.60 0.70 -6.02
C LEU A 507 32.71 0.81 -4.98
N GLU A 508 32.39 1.11 -3.72
CA GLU A 508 33.37 1.15 -2.62
C GLU A 508 34.09 -0.19 -2.45
N LYS A 509 33.42 -1.31 -2.73
CA LYS A 509 34.04 -2.64 -2.69
C LYS A 509 35.11 -2.83 -3.77
N TRP A 510 35.15 -2.00 -4.82
CA TRP A 510 36.23 -2.07 -5.81
C TRP A 510 37.60 -1.71 -5.23
N LYS A 511 37.68 -1.07 -4.05
CA LYS A 511 38.95 -0.90 -3.32
C LYS A 511 39.66 -2.24 -3.04
N GLU A 512 38.91 -3.34 -2.93
CA GLU A 512 39.51 -4.68 -2.83
C GLU A 512 40.39 -5.01 -4.06
N ILE A 513 40.01 -4.54 -5.24
CA ILE A 513 40.76 -4.76 -6.50
C ILE A 513 42.12 -4.06 -6.45
N GLU A 514 42.20 -2.87 -5.84
CA GLU A 514 43.45 -2.13 -5.64
C GLU A 514 44.44 -2.92 -4.76
N THR A 515 43.92 -3.69 -3.81
CA THR A 515 44.74 -4.48 -2.86
C THR A 515 45.19 -5.84 -3.39
N PHE A 516 44.92 -6.15 -4.66
CA PHE A 516 45.44 -7.36 -5.27
C PHE A 516 46.97 -7.26 -5.31
N ASN A 517 47.67 -8.13 -4.58
CA ASN A 517 49.13 -8.19 -4.51
C ASN A 517 49.67 -8.74 -5.84
N LEU A 518 49.74 -7.86 -6.83
CA LEU A 518 50.31 -8.08 -8.15
C LEU A 518 51.78 -7.62 -8.11
N THR A 519 52.62 -8.28 -7.30
CA THR A 519 54.01 -7.86 -7.07
C THR A 519 54.94 -8.14 -8.25
N GLU A 520 55.89 -7.24 -8.48
CA GLU A 520 56.85 -7.28 -9.61
C GLU A 520 57.86 -8.45 -9.56
N GLU A 521 58.04 -9.14 -8.43
CA GLU A 521 58.99 -10.27 -8.32
C GLU A 521 58.51 -11.55 -9.05
N ASP A 522 57.26 -11.59 -9.52
CA ASP A 522 56.67 -12.70 -10.31
C ASP A 522 56.61 -12.38 -11.83
N ASN A 523 57.26 -11.30 -12.29
CA ASN A 523 57.12 -10.74 -13.65
C ASN A 523 57.66 -11.59 -14.82
N ASP A 524 58.26 -12.76 -14.57
CA ASP A 524 58.75 -13.63 -15.64
C ASP A 524 57.60 -14.39 -16.35
N ASP A 525 56.38 -14.39 -15.78
CA ASP A 525 55.23 -15.20 -16.24
C ASP A 525 54.03 -14.41 -16.83
N GLY A 526 54.16 -13.09 -17.05
CA GLY A 526 53.09 -12.26 -17.64
C GLY A 526 51.94 -11.94 -16.68
N LEU A 527 52.22 -11.13 -15.65
CA LEU A 527 51.24 -10.72 -14.66
C LEU A 527 50.18 -9.74 -15.22
N PRO A 528 48.94 -9.79 -14.70
CA PRO A 528 47.92 -8.78 -14.99
C PRO A 528 48.28 -7.39 -14.45
N ILE A 529 48.13 -6.34 -15.24
CA ILE A 529 48.38 -4.94 -14.80
C ILE A 529 47.04 -4.26 -14.47
N LEU A 530 46.93 -3.71 -13.26
CA LEU A 530 45.78 -2.88 -12.88
C LEU A 530 45.92 -1.46 -13.45
N CYS A 531 45.01 -1.09 -14.34
CA CYS A 531 44.92 0.29 -14.84
C CYS A 531 44.04 1.12 -13.90
N THR A 532 44.67 2.06 -13.19
CA THR A 532 43.97 3.04 -12.34
C THR A 532 43.76 4.38 -13.03
N THR A 533 44.31 4.54 -14.23
CA THR A 533 44.19 5.77 -15.04
C THR A 533 42.77 5.89 -15.59
N LEU A 534 42.20 7.07 -15.42
CA LEU A 534 40.85 7.40 -15.90
C LEU A 534 40.84 7.64 -17.42
N HIS A 535 39.67 7.49 -18.03
CA HIS A 535 39.47 7.78 -19.45
C HIS A 535 39.81 9.25 -19.78
N SER A 536 40.50 9.51 -20.88
CA SER A 536 41.00 10.86 -21.23
C SER A 536 39.90 11.93 -21.32
N ASN A 537 38.72 11.55 -21.84
CA ASN A 537 37.56 12.44 -21.96
C ASN A 537 36.75 12.60 -20.66
N TYR A 538 37.10 11.90 -19.57
CA TYR A 538 36.33 11.91 -18.33
C TYR A 538 36.19 13.31 -17.71
N PRO A 539 37.27 14.09 -17.50
CA PRO A 539 37.13 15.44 -16.93
C PRO A 539 36.35 16.37 -17.86
N THR A 540 36.52 16.22 -19.19
CA THR A 540 35.81 17.03 -20.19
C THR A 540 34.31 16.77 -20.16
N ALA A 541 33.90 15.50 -20.04
CA ALA A 541 32.49 15.15 -19.93
C ALA A 541 31.84 15.72 -18.67
N LEU A 542 32.53 15.66 -17.53
CA LEU A 542 32.04 16.23 -16.28
C LEU A 542 31.92 17.75 -16.35
N LEU A 543 32.91 18.45 -16.89
CA LEU A 543 32.86 19.90 -17.08
C LEU A 543 31.69 20.31 -17.99
N GLN A 544 31.44 19.58 -19.08
CA GLN A 544 30.30 19.87 -19.95
C GLN A 544 28.95 19.60 -19.28
N LEU A 545 28.85 18.58 -18.43
CA LEU A 545 27.67 18.36 -17.60
C LEU A 545 27.46 19.55 -16.65
N MET A 546 28.52 20.04 -16.00
CA MET A 546 28.45 21.22 -15.14
C MET A 546 27.97 22.46 -15.91
N ASP A 547 28.56 22.74 -17.07
CA ASP A 547 28.21 23.91 -17.88
C ASP A 547 26.77 23.85 -18.43
N SER A 548 26.27 22.64 -18.71
CA SER A 548 24.93 22.45 -19.26
C SER A 548 23.84 22.53 -18.19
N PHE A 549 24.17 22.36 -16.91
CA PHE A 549 23.20 22.35 -15.82
C PHE A 549 23.52 23.42 -14.77
N PRO A 550 23.23 24.71 -15.05
CA PRO A 550 23.62 25.82 -14.18
C PRO A 550 22.99 25.81 -12.78
N TYR A 551 22.00 24.93 -12.57
CA TYR A 551 21.33 24.72 -11.29
C TYR A 551 22.29 24.32 -10.14
N PHE A 552 23.43 23.70 -10.44
CA PHE A 552 24.45 23.28 -9.45
C PHE A 552 25.67 24.19 -9.37
N HIS A 553 25.54 25.49 -9.68
CA HIS A 553 26.63 26.46 -9.47
C HIS A 553 26.73 26.97 -8.02
N THR A 554 26.26 26.22 -7.01
CA THR A 554 26.54 26.57 -5.60
C THR A 554 28.00 26.29 -5.27
N SER A 555 28.56 26.94 -4.24
CA SER A 555 29.96 26.70 -3.81
C SER A 555 30.21 25.22 -3.50
N ASP A 556 29.19 24.54 -2.97
CA ASP A 556 29.31 23.19 -2.44
C ASP A 556 29.20 22.14 -3.55
N SER A 557 28.26 22.27 -4.49
CA SER A 557 28.21 21.40 -5.69
C SER A 557 29.45 21.56 -6.56
N CYS A 558 29.92 22.79 -6.76
CA CYS A 558 31.15 23.04 -7.50
C CYS A 558 32.34 22.37 -6.81
N SER A 559 32.40 22.38 -5.48
CA SER A 559 33.47 21.71 -4.72
C SER A 559 33.41 20.18 -4.81
N ASN A 560 32.21 19.59 -4.74
CA ASN A 560 31.99 18.14 -4.85
C ASN A 560 32.31 17.65 -6.27
N LEU A 561 31.81 18.35 -7.29
CA LEU A 561 32.05 18.04 -8.70
C LEU A 561 33.50 18.28 -9.08
N LEU A 562 34.15 19.32 -8.53
CA LEU A 562 35.58 19.52 -8.67
C LEU A 562 36.33 18.35 -8.04
N ALA A 563 36.00 17.94 -6.82
CA ALA A 563 36.63 16.79 -6.16
C ALA A 563 36.50 15.49 -6.96
N ILE A 564 35.32 15.24 -7.55
CA ILE A 564 35.09 14.10 -8.47
C ILE A 564 35.96 14.24 -9.72
N SER A 565 35.98 15.43 -10.35
CA SER A 565 36.72 15.68 -11.60
C SER A 565 38.25 15.66 -11.42
N THR A 566 38.75 16.03 -10.23
CA THR A 566 40.17 16.06 -9.88
C THR A 566 40.65 14.75 -9.25
N SER A 567 39.77 13.75 -9.10
CA SER A 567 40.13 12.45 -8.54
C SER A 567 41.21 11.79 -9.42
N LEU A 568 42.36 11.48 -8.81
CA LEU A 568 43.53 10.94 -9.51
C LEU A 568 43.44 9.43 -9.78
N SER A 569 42.46 8.72 -9.21
CA SER A 569 42.22 7.28 -9.45
C SER A 569 40.77 6.86 -9.28
N CYS A 570 40.39 5.74 -9.90
CA CYS A 570 39.07 5.13 -9.84
C CYS A 570 38.66 4.55 -8.46
N PHE A 571 39.50 4.69 -7.43
CA PHE A 571 39.22 4.20 -6.06
C PHE A 571 38.99 5.32 -5.05
N HIS A 572 39.09 6.57 -5.49
CA HIS A 572 38.88 7.77 -4.69
C HIS A 572 37.71 8.58 -5.29
N GLY A 573 36.79 9.08 -4.46
CA GLY A 573 35.67 9.92 -4.90
C GLY A 573 34.27 9.45 -4.48
N ASN A 574 34.11 8.27 -3.90
CA ASN A 574 32.80 7.75 -3.48
C ASN A 574 32.11 8.63 -2.42
N SER A 575 32.88 9.25 -1.52
CA SER A 575 32.34 10.23 -0.56
C SER A 575 31.74 11.45 -1.26
N ALA A 576 32.37 11.94 -2.34
CA ALA A 576 31.87 13.06 -3.11
C ALA A 576 30.62 12.70 -3.92
N LEU A 577 30.51 11.43 -4.40
CA LEU A 577 29.28 10.92 -5.02
C LEU A 577 28.12 10.89 -4.01
N LEU A 578 28.36 10.43 -2.77
CA LEU A 578 27.33 10.46 -1.72
C LEU A 578 26.91 11.90 -1.38
N SER A 579 27.87 12.82 -1.23
CA SER A 579 27.56 14.24 -1.00
C SER A 579 26.72 14.85 -2.12
N LEU A 580 26.95 14.45 -3.38
CA LEU A 580 26.13 14.88 -4.52
C LEU A 580 24.71 14.33 -4.46
N ILE A 581 24.51 13.07 -4.01
CA ILE A 581 23.15 12.52 -3.78
C ILE A 581 22.40 13.38 -2.75
N GLU A 582 23.02 13.62 -1.60
CA GLU A 582 22.42 14.40 -0.50
C GLU A 582 22.04 15.81 -0.95
N GLU A 583 22.88 16.44 -1.78
CA GLU A 583 22.59 17.75 -2.33
C GLU A 583 21.37 17.73 -3.27
N VAL A 584 21.31 16.75 -4.19
CA VAL A 584 20.18 16.62 -5.14
C VAL A 584 18.87 16.36 -4.41
N TRP A 585 18.87 15.46 -3.42
CA TRP A 585 17.67 15.15 -2.64
C TRP A 585 17.36 16.17 -1.55
N GLY A 586 18.30 17.04 -1.21
CA GLY A 586 18.07 18.23 -0.38
C GLY A 586 17.24 19.30 -1.09
N ILE A 587 17.11 19.24 -2.42
CA ILE A 587 16.25 20.15 -3.19
C ILE A 587 14.79 19.83 -2.87
N PRO A 588 14.01 20.81 -2.37
CA PRO A 588 12.59 20.62 -2.10
C PRO A 588 11.85 20.21 -3.38
N HIS A 589 11.21 19.05 -3.35
CA HIS A 589 10.41 18.57 -4.48
C HIS A 589 9.17 17.84 -3.98
N ASN A 590 8.05 18.07 -4.65
CA ASN A 590 6.83 17.33 -4.36
C ASN A 590 6.89 15.94 -5.01
N THR A 591 6.71 14.87 -4.24
CA THR A 591 6.58 13.51 -4.78
C THR A 591 5.13 13.15 -5.08
N LEU A 592 4.19 13.76 -4.35
CA LEU A 592 2.76 13.54 -4.51
C LEU A 592 2.28 14.02 -5.89
N TYR A 593 1.55 13.15 -6.58
CA TYR A 593 0.92 13.41 -7.88
C TYR A 593 1.90 13.90 -8.98
N SER A 594 3.13 13.37 -8.98
CA SER A 594 4.15 13.67 -9.98
C SER A 594 3.65 13.47 -11.42
N SER A 595 4.03 14.38 -12.33
CA SER A 595 3.61 14.34 -13.73
C SER A 595 4.05 13.06 -14.45
N ARG A 596 3.31 12.64 -15.48
CA ARG A 596 3.65 11.45 -16.27
C ARG A 596 5.06 11.51 -16.86
N GLN A 597 5.47 12.68 -17.37
CA GLN A 597 6.82 12.87 -17.91
C GLN A 597 7.88 12.73 -16.83
N LYS A 598 7.69 13.32 -15.64
CA LYS A 598 8.60 13.16 -14.50
C LYS A 598 8.72 11.69 -14.11
N MET A 599 7.59 10.97 -14.02
CA MET A 599 7.57 9.55 -13.69
C MET A 599 8.28 8.68 -14.75
N GLU A 600 8.11 8.98 -16.05
CA GLU A 600 8.85 8.31 -17.12
C GLU A 600 10.36 8.57 -17.03
N THR A 601 10.77 9.82 -16.78
CA THR A 601 12.17 10.19 -16.58
C THR A 601 12.78 9.45 -15.40
N ILE A 602 12.17 9.50 -14.21
CA ILE A 602 12.65 8.77 -13.03
C ILE A 602 12.70 7.26 -13.30
N GLY A 603 11.69 6.70 -13.98
CA GLY A 603 11.69 5.29 -14.37
C GLY A 603 12.86 4.90 -15.28
N LEU A 604 13.26 5.77 -16.22
CA LEU A 604 14.46 5.56 -17.04
C LEU A 604 15.75 5.64 -16.21
N LEU A 605 15.86 6.63 -15.32
CA LEU A 605 17.02 6.81 -14.45
C LEU A 605 17.22 5.59 -13.53
N ARG A 606 16.15 5.05 -12.94
CA ARG A 606 16.21 3.80 -12.17
C ARG A 606 16.73 2.62 -12.98
N ARG A 607 16.27 2.48 -14.23
CA ARG A 607 16.77 1.42 -15.12
C ARG A 607 18.26 1.61 -15.46
N ILE A 608 18.72 2.85 -15.64
CA ILE A 608 20.14 3.16 -15.86
C ILE A 608 20.95 2.72 -14.63
N ILE A 609 20.58 3.21 -13.43
CA ILE A 609 21.30 2.90 -12.19
C ILE A 609 21.31 1.39 -11.90
N ASN A 610 20.19 0.70 -12.07
CA ASN A 610 20.13 -0.75 -11.85
C ASN A 610 21.03 -1.53 -12.83
N ASN A 611 21.18 -1.09 -14.09
CA ASN A 611 22.14 -1.70 -15.02
C ASN A 611 23.61 -1.44 -14.60
N LEU A 612 23.92 -0.23 -14.13
CA LEU A 612 25.24 0.09 -13.60
C LEU A 612 25.55 -0.74 -12.34
N LEU A 613 24.60 -0.83 -11.40
CA LEU A 613 24.72 -1.63 -10.17
C LEU A 613 25.00 -3.10 -10.49
N ASN A 614 24.26 -3.68 -11.44
CA ASN A 614 24.52 -5.04 -11.90
C ASN A 614 25.93 -5.20 -12.50
N THR A 615 26.38 -4.21 -13.27
CA THR A 615 27.72 -4.25 -13.89
C THR A 615 28.82 -4.16 -12.83
N VAL A 616 28.67 -3.27 -11.85
CA VAL A 616 29.62 -3.11 -10.74
C VAL A 616 29.80 -4.42 -9.97
N LYS A 617 28.69 -5.12 -9.67
CA LYS A 617 28.70 -6.44 -9.04
C LYS A 617 29.39 -7.48 -9.92
N GLN A 618 29.04 -7.56 -11.21
CA GLN A 618 29.64 -8.50 -12.15
C GLN A 618 31.17 -8.32 -12.28
N VAL A 619 31.64 -7.09 -12.38
CA VAL A 619 33.08 -6.77 -12.46
C VAL A 619 33.78 -7.15 -11.16
N ALA A 620 33.23 -6.79 -10.00
CA ALA A 620 33.80 -7.14 -8.71
C ALA A 620 33.88 -8.67 -8.50
N ASP A 621 32.80 -9.38 -8.81
CA ASP A 621 32.74 -10.84 -8.68
C ASP A 621 33.71 -11.53 -9.65
N ALA A 622 33.78 -11.06 -10.90
CA ALA A 622 34.72 -11.58 -11.90
C ALA A 622 36.17 -11.35 -11.44
N ALA A 623 36.51 -10.14 -10.98
CA ALA A 623 37.82 -9.79 -10.48
C ALA A 623 38.22 -10.66 -9.28
N ARG A 624 37.34 -10.79 -8.27
CA ARG A 624 37.55 -11.60 -7.07
C ARG A 624 37.72 -13.08 -7.40
N LEU A 625 36.88 -13.64 -8.26
CA LEU A 625 36.98 -15.04 -8.69
C LEU A 625 38.31 -15.31 -9.40
N ARG A 626 38.70 -14.45 -10.34
CA ARG A 626 39.94 -14.59 -11.11
C ARG A 626 41.18 -14.44 -10.23
N TYR A 627 41.17 -13.47 -9.32
CA TYR A 627 42.25 -13.28 -8.35
C TYR A 627 42.43 -14.50 -7.43
N ASN A 628 41.34 -15.09 -6.94
CA ASN A 628 41.42 -16.30 -6.10
C ASN A 628 42.02 -17.50 -6.85
N LEU A 629 41.64 -17.70 -8.12
CA LEU A 629 42.24 -18.75 -8.97
C LEU A 629 43.71 -18.46 -9.28
N TYR A 630 44.06 -17.19 -9.49
CA TYR A 630 45.44 -16.74 -9.67
C TYR A 630 46.29 -17.07 -8.44
N ARG A 631 45.83 -16.72 -7.24
CA ARG A 631 46.53 -17.04 -5.97
C ARG A 631 46.75 -18.52 -5.74
N ARG A 632 45.83 -19.37 -6.22
CA ARG A 632 45.95 -20.85 -6.14
C ARG A 632 46.80 -21.46 -7.25
N LYS A 633 47.32 -20.66 -8.19
CA LYS A 633 48.02 -21.10 -9.40
C LYS A 633 47.16 -22.02 -10.30
N GLU A 634 45.84 -21.87 -10.22
CA GLU A 634 44.85 -22.67 -10.97
C GLU A 634 44.36 -21.93 -12.25
N LEU A 635 44.79 -20.68 -12.44
CA LEU A 635 44.33 -19.83 -13.55
C LEU A 635 45.05 -20.18 -14.86
N ARG A 636 44.32 -20.71 -15.85
CA ARG A 636 44.86 -21.11 -17.16
C ARG A 636 45.30 -19.90 -17.99
N SER A 637 46.26 -20.07 -18.91
CA SER A 637 46.78 -18.98 -19.77
C SER A 637 45.71 -18.12 -20.44
N ARG A 638 44.70 -18.71 -21.11
CA ARG A 638 43.60 -17.94 -21.72
C ARG A 638 42.79 -17.12 -20.71
N GLN A 639 42.65 -17.62 -19.48
CA GLN A 639 41.96 -16.92 -18.40
C GLN A 639 42.83 -15.82 -17.77
N ARG A 640 44.16 -15.97 -17.77
CA ARG A 640 45.10 -14.91 -17.39
C ARG A 640 44.99 -13.72 -18.33
N ASN A 641 45.02 -13.95 -19.64
CA ASN A 641 44.84 -12.88 -20.64
C ASN A 641 43.49 -12.17 -20.50
N ASN A 642 42.42 -12.90 -20.19
CA ASN A 642 41.11 -12.29 -19.94
C ASN A 642 41.06 -11.47 -18.65
N PHE A 643 41.78 -11.91 -17.61
CA PHE A 643 41.87 -11.19 -16.34
C PHE A 643 42.72 -9.91 -16.46
N ASP A 644 43.81 -9.96 -17.21
CA ASP A 644 44.61 -8.78 -17.55
C ASP A 644 43.80 -7.72 -18.29
N ARG A 645 43.01 -8.14 -19.29
CA ARG A 645 42.07 -7.25 -19.98
C ARG A 645 41.06 -6.62 -19.02
N LEU A 646 40.46 -7.41 -18.12
CA LEU A 646 39.54 -6.90 -17.11
C LEU A 646 40.19 -5.79 -16.27
N LEU A 647 41.37 -6.05 -15.72
CA LEU A 647 42.09 -5.10 -14.86
C LEU A 647 42.55 -3.85 -15.61
N SER A 648 42.85 -3.98 -16.90
CA SER A 648 43.16 -2.85 -17.78
C SER A 648 41.93 -1.96 -18.05
N SER A 649 40.72 -2.51 -18.00
CA SER A 649 39.46 -1.79 -18.27
C SER A 649 38.85 -1.11 -17.04
N VAL A 650 39.26 -1.45 -15.81
CA VAL A 650 38.64 -0.97 -14.55
C VAL A 650 38.57 0.56 -14.48
N GLY A 651 39.66 1.26 -14.77
CA GLY A 651 39.69 2.72 -14.76
C GLY A 651 38.69 3.36 -15.73
N ASN A 652 38.56 2.80 -16.95
CA ASN A 652 37.60 3.27 -17.95
C ASN A 652 36.15 3.04 -17.51
N TYR A 653 35.84 1.86 -16.94
CA TYR A 653 34.51 1.56 -16.43
C TYR A 653 34.11 2.50 -15.31
N TRP A 654 35.02 2.80 -14.39
CA TRP A 654 34.76 3.77 -13.33
C TRP A 654 34.50 5.16 -13.90
N SER A 655 35.30 5.62 -14.87
CA SER A 655 35.06 6.89 -15.56
C SER A 655 33.67 6.97 -16.17
N PHE A 656 33.27 5.90 -16.89
CA PHE A 656 31.94 5.82 -17.48
C PHE A 656 30.83 5.86 -16.43
N ILE A 657 30.94 5.05 -15.38
CA ILE A 657 29.96 4.99 -14.28
C ILE A 657 29.85 6.36 -13.60
N GLY A 658 30.97 7.02 -13.31
CA GLY A 658 31.00 8.35 -12.70
C GLY A 658 30.31 9.42 -13.55
N VAL A 659 30.57 9.47 -14.87
CA VAL A 659 29.92 10.42 -15.78
C VAL A 659 28.40 10.17 -15.84
N VAL A 660 27.98 8.91 -15.97
CA VAL A 660 26.55 8.58 -16.03
C VAL A 660 25.86 8.83 -14.69
N PHE A 661 26.52 8.57 -13.57
CA PHE A 661 26.01 8.86 -12.23
C PHE A 661 25.75 10.35 -12.05
N VAL A 662 26.73 11.19 -12.40
CA VAL A 662 26.61 12.65 -12.32
C VAL A 662 25.49 13.14 -13.26
N LEU A 663 25.39 12.58 -14.47
CA LEU A 663 24.26 12.85 -15.37
C LEU A 663 22.90 12.48 -14.74
N VAL A 664 22.81 11.38 -13.98
CA VAL A 664 21.59 11.01 -13.26
C VAL A 664 21.26 12.05 -12.20
N CYS A 665 22.21 12.46 -11.36
CA CYS A 665 22.02 13.53 -10.37
C CYS A 665 21.46 14.81 -11.01
N PHE A 666 22.07 15.25 -12.12
CA PHE A 666 21.60 16.41 -12.88
C PHE A 666 20.20 16.23 -13.44
N SER A 667 19.91 15.06 -14.02
CA SER A 667 18.60 14.75 -14.59
C SER A 667 17.50 14.72 -13.54
N VAL A 668 17.80 14.27 -12.31
CA VAL A 668 16.87 14.29 -11.19
C VAL A 668 16.53 15.72 -10.80
N ALA A 669 17.54 16.56 -10.52
CA ALA A 669 17.31 17.96 -10.16
C ALA A 669 16.59 18.73 -11.27
N TRP A 670 16.96 18.51 -12.53
CA TRP A 670 16.25 19.08 -13.67
C TRP A 670 14.78 18.65 -13.71
N SER A 671 14.47 17.38 -13.38
CA SER A 671 13.10 16.89 -13.31
C SER A 671 12.29 17.43 -12.13
N HIS A 672 12.95 18.01 -11.12
CA HIS A 672 12.27 18.67 -10.01
C HIS A 672 11.76 20.05 -10.40
N ASP A 673 12.38 20.70 -11.38
CA ASP A 673 11.90 21.95 -11.96
C ASP A 673 10.74 21.69 -12.95
N GLN A 674 9.53 22.08 -12.55
CA GLN A 674 8.31 21.86 -13.34
C GLN A 674 8.19 22.74 -14.59
N SER A 675 9.12 23.68 -14.82
CA SER A 675 9.08 24.57 -15.98
C SER A 675 9.60 23.93 -17.28
N HIS A 676 10.27 22.78 -17.20
CA HIS A 676 10.95 22.18 -18.34
C HIS A 676 10.14 21.07 -19.03
N ASP A 677 10.09 21.08 -20.36
CA ASP A 677 9.62 19.93 -21.15
C ASP A 677 10.70 18.82 -21.18
N LEU A 678 10.40 17.71 -20.52
CA LEU A 678 11.33 16.58 -20.38
C LEU A 678 11.39 15.70 -21.64
N SER A 679 10.63 15.98 -22.70
CA SER A 679 10.55 15.13 -23.88
C SER A 679 11.90 14.90 -24.58
N LYS A 680 12.75 15.93 -24.69
CA LYS A 680 14.10 15.80 -25.25
C LYS A 680 15.01 14.98 -24.35
N MET A 681 14.96 15.24 -23.04
CA MET A 681 15.72 14.52 -22.02
C MET A 681 15.35 13.04 -22.00
N ILE A 682 14.07 12.69 -22.07
CA ILE A 682 13.59 11.30 -22.14
C ILE A 682 14.20 10.57 -23.36
N LYS A 683 14.22 11.20 -24.54
CA LYS A 683 14.83 10.60 -25.74
C LYS A 683 16.34 10.39 -25.57
N PHE A 684 17.03 11.35 -24.99
CA PHE A 684 18.45 11.26 -24.68
C PHE A 684 18.74 10.13 -23.68
N LEU A 685 18.01 10.08 -22.57
CA LEU A 685 18.15 9.05 -21.54
C LEU A 685 17.84 7.65 -22.06
N LYS A 686 16.88 7.48 -22.99
CA LYS A 686 16.65 6.19 -23.67
C LYS A 686 17.89 5.72 -24.43
N LYS A 687 18.66 6.63 -25.03
CA LYS A 687 19.90 6.27 -25.72
C LYS A 687 21.01 5.93 -24.72
N VAL A 688 21.18 6.71 -23.65
CA VAL A 688 22.12 6.40 -22.56
C VAL A 688 21.82 5.03 -21.93
N LEU A 689 20.55 4.76 -21.65
CA LEU A 689 20.08 3.46 -21.14
C LEU A 689 20.49 2.30 -22.05
N SER A 690 20.39 2.46 -23.38
CA SER A 690 20.83 1.40 -24.30
C SER A 690 22.33 1.10 -24.20
N PHE A 691 23.18 2.09 -23.89
CA PHE A 691 24.59 1.86 -23.63
C PHE A 691 24.78 1.10 -22.31
N CYS A 692 24.08 1.48 -21.24
CA CYS A 692 24.15 0.80 -19.95
C CYS A 692 23.66 -0.66 -20.01
N GLU A 693 22.56 -0.93 -20.74
CA GLU A 693 22.04 -2.29 -20.96
C GLU A 693 23.05 -3.16 -21.73
N ASN A 694 23.67 -2.59 -22.77
CA ASN A 694 24.70 -3.28 -23.54
C ASN A 694 25.94 -3.55 -22.69
N PHE A 695 26.41 -2.56 -21.91
CA PHE A 695 27.54 -2.70 -21.00
C PHE A 695 27.32 -3.84 -20.00
N SER A 696 26.21 -3.80 -19.24
CA SER A 696 25.78 -4.85 -18.31
C SER A 696 25.69 -6.24 -18.96
N SER A 697 25.26 -6.30 -20.23
CA SER A 697 25.21 -7.57 -20.96
C SER A 697 26.61 -8.12 -21.27
N GLN A 698 27.56 -7.28 -21.71
CA GLN A 698 28.91 -7.70 -22.10
C GLN A 698 29.80 -8.06 -20.91
N THR A 699 29.58 -7.44 -19.75
CA THR A 699 30.29 -7.73 -18.49
C THR A 699 29.77 -8.96 -17.75
N SER A 700 28.66 -9.55 -18.21
CA SER A 700 28.11 -10.76 -17.59
C SER A 700 29.11 -11.93 -17.56
N SER A 701 29.02 -12.76 -16.52
CA SER A 701 29.89 -13.93 -16.33
C SER A 701 29.83 -14.93 -17.49
N ALA A 702 28.76 -14.91 -18.29
CA ALA A 702 28.62 -15.71 -19.50
C ALA A 702 29.44 -15.17 -20.69
N LYS A 703 29.64 -13.85 -20.78
CA LYS A 703 30.31 -13.20 -21.94
C LYS A 703 31.74 -12.79 -21.64
N ASN A 704 32.01 -12.11 -20.52
CA ASN A 704 33.33 -11.56 -20.14
C ASN A 704 34.03 -10.79 -21.29
N ARG A 705 33.28 -9.93 -21.98
CA ARG A 705 33.73 -9.18 -23.17
C ARG A 705 34.21 -7.78 -22.81
N TRP A 706 35.41 -7.71 -22.25
CA TRP A 706 35.94 -6.49 -21.63
C TRP A 706 36.32 -5.39 -22.63
N GLU A 707 36.93 -5.74 -23.76
CA GLU A 707 37.31 -4.78 -24.82
C GLU A 707 36.08 -4.19 -25.52
N GLU A 708 35.05 -5.00 -25.78
CA GLU A 708 33.79 -4.49 -26.32
C GLU A 708 33.06 -3.59 -25.32
N SER A 709 33.20 -3.87 -24.02
CA SER A 709 32.67 -3.04 -22.95
C SER A 709 33.39 -1.69 -22.88
N ASP A 710 34.71 -1.66 -23.05
CA ASP A 710 35.49 -0.42 -23.11
C ASP A 710 35.01 0.49 -24.24
N LYS A 711 34.79 -0.10 -25.42
CA LYS A 711 34.26 0.65 -26.56
C LYS A 711 32.88 1.24 -26.27
N ILE A 712 31.98 0.47 -25.65
CA ILE A 712 30.64 0.94 -25.25
C ILE A 712 30.76 2.13 -24.28
N CYS A 713 31.67 2.06 -23.31
CA CYS A 713 31.94 3.14 -22.36
C CYS A 713 32.41 4.41 -23.06
N SER A 714 33.43 4.30 -23.93
CA SER A 714 33.96 5.43 -24.70
C SER A 714 32.92 6.05 -25.63
N ASP A 715 32.20 5.23 -26.41
CA ASP A 715 31.14 5.68 -27.32
C ASP A 715 30.03 6.42 -26.57
N CYS A 716 29.68 5.98 -25.36
CA CYS A 716 28.68 6.65 -24.54
C CYS A 716 29.17 8.00 -23.98
N ILE A 717 30.40 8.06 -23.48
CA ILE A 717 30.99 9.33 -23.00
C ILE A 717 31.03 10.35 -24.15
N GLU A 718 31.46 9.94 -25.34
CA GLU A 718 31.44 10.81 -26.52
C GLU A 718 30.02 11.24 -26.92
N PHE A 719 29.06 10.32 -26.86
CA PHE A 719 27.66 10.63 -27.12
C PHE A 719 27.12 11.68 -26.13
N ILE A 720 27.43 11.55 -24.83
CA ILE A 720 27.04 12.52 -23.80
C ILE A 720 27.64 13.87 -24.16
N ILE A 721 28.96 13.96 -24.38
CA ILE A 721 29.67 15.19 -24.73
C ILE A 721 29.04 15.91 -25.94
N THR A 722 28.77 15.16 -27.00
CA THR A 722 28.33 15.73 -28.30
C THR A 722 26.84 16.05 -28.36
N SER A 723 26.04 15.47 -27.48
CA SER A 723 24.58 15.58 -27.53
C SER A 723 23.98 16.42 -26.41
N LEU A 724 24.69 16.60 -25.29
CA LEU A 724 24.19 17.32 -24.12
C LEU A 724 23.81 18.78 -24.45
N SER A 725 24.64 19.46 -25.25
CA SER A 725 24.41 20.83 -25.72
C SER A 725 23.15 21.02 -26.58
N LYS A 726 22.55 19.92 -27.07
CA LYS A 726 21.33 19.94 -27.90
C LYS A 726 20.05 19.71 -27.08
N ILE A 727 20.20 19.39 -25.79
CA ILE A 727 19.10 19.11 -24.86
C ILE A 727 18.63 20.40 -24.20
N ASN A 728 19.57 21.25 -23.78
CA ASN A 728 19.34 22.67 -23.50
C ASN A 728 18.78 23.37 -24.74
#